data_AF-A0A3D3IZT4-F1
#
_entry.id   AF-A0A3D3IZT4-F1
#
_cell.length_a   1.000
_cell.length_b   1.000
_cell.length_c   1.000
_cell.angle_alpha   90.00
_cell.angle_beta   90.00
_cell.angle_gamma   90.00
#
_symmetry.space_group_name_H-M   'P 1'
#
loop_
_entity.id
_entity.type
_entity.pdbx_description
1 polymer ?
#
loop_
_entity_poly.entity_id
_entity_poly.type
_entity_poly.pdbx_seq_one_letter_code
_entity_poly.pdbx_strand_id
1 'polypeptide(L)'
;MAGIGFSLKKLFKKKGILNLCKAYGYSGIVTIGPMILGVCLLVGMAFVARMGGMSDHERELLNCMLTYSLLIALFVTNWFNMIVTRYVSDMIFEEKERHVMPSFHGAVAIEAVICLAGYGIFLFLSKTTLIRGVLCLWLAMILIVVWTEMIYMTALKDFQAIVLSFALSLMAGFLVALILVVAGLISLETCVLCVILGYTILAVRQYKLMLDYFPESEGSIYSFLLWFDKYPSLALSGGLMGIGLFSHIVIMYFGPLRVQVEGLFYGAPEYDVPALIAFTSLLITTVSFVVSVEVNFYPKYSNYYGLFGDRGAIGDIKLAGKEMLDMLRRELVYLACKQIFTTILYVVVGPTVINYLIPGISSLSMAIFRFLCVGYGSYAIANSLMLIALYFEDYTGALMGSGAFALLSTVSTLWQILKGESKYFGVGFFAGTIAFFFIALIRLNWYTGRLPYFLLSRQSLVPDTQKGLFVTLRRFVLKHALLKRLLALLLIAALGLSGLEGCRAHDAGSLNDSNDMGQAKADEVRAPDKPTVIKAKKADKGEVNISENDELYDTWDDNKVTTMYLTVSPGNKADGSDHTWKEINTYSDDDYKKMGVDRYKAEGLLKIDETGEGLKPGDYGYDEVTPNVSVQIRGQTSTRADQKNYKIRIKDGKERFHGMRTLNLNKHRTEPYRFLNKLCYDLLEPIPQLVGGRTRFVHLYVKDDTASGDEEEEREEWEAVPEVVDGYVDYGLFTMVEQVNRTYLKSHGLDENGHLYKVSFFEWNKYEEVMRPLDDPEFSRGAFEDYLEIKGNEDPSKLQNVINELHNYTIPIETIVEEHFDAENICYFMAFNILVGNYDVGARNMYLYSPLNSQRFYMICWDMDVSFKNGFNRWENYSDGLSWERGMTQFLVVTLINRMMKEERYRGMLEEAVDDLYKNYVTPEIVNEKVRSYRDMMEQYLYRAPDVNHLQLEDMELYDKMTDDLGAEIDENYKYFLESMRNPWPFYVDLPRVHKETDKLILSWGISYDINEEDVTYDYILARDYDFTDVVSRGEDLLTPLASVDVPDPGIYYLKVRATNASGYTTDCFDYFSIDDYGKKYGCYGFKLNTDMSVDIYYEE
;
A
#
# COMPACT_ATOMS: atom_id res chain seq x y z
N MET A 1 -15.60 -3.89 5.88
CA MET A 1 -16.74 -2.97 5.61
C MET A 1 -16.36 -1.67 4.90
N ALA A 2 -15.09 -1.29 4.72
CA ALA A 2 -14.70 0.03 4.18
C ALA A 2 -14.88 0.19 2.65
N GLY A 3 -16.11 0.39 2.16
CA GLY A 3 -16.37 0.54 0.72
C GLY A 3 -17.41 1.56 0.29
N ILE A 4 -18.54 1.67 1.00
CA ILE A 4 -19.63 2.60 0.64
C ILE A 4 -19.41 3.99 1.26
N GLY A 5 -18.45 4.11 2.18
CA GLY A 5 -18.22 5.32 2.97
C GLY A 5 -18.06 6.57 2.10
N PHE A 6 -17.42 6.49 0.94
CA PHE A 6 -17.24 7.64 0.03
C PHE A 6 -18.56 8.10 -0.60
N SER A 7 -19.34 7.18 -1.18
CA SER A 7 -20.64 7.48 -1.80
C SER A 7 -21.65 7.98 -0.76
N LEU A 8 -21.66 7.38 0.43
CA LEU A 8 -22.52 7.82 1.54
C LEU A 8 -22.09 9.18 2.09
N LYS A 9 -20.79 9.43 2.30
CA LYS A 9 -20.27 10.74 2.74
C LYS A 9 -20.67 11.85 1.77
N LYS A 10 -20.62 11.61 0.45
CA LYS A 10 -21.06 12.58 -0.57
C LYS A 10 -22.55 12.92 -0.45
N LEU A 11 -23.39 11.94 -0.12
CA LEU A 11 -24.83 12.14 0.09
C LEU A 11 -25.13 12.86 1.41
N PHE A 12 -24.43 12.51 2.50
CA PHE A 12 -24.60 13.14 3.82
C PHE A 12 -23.96 14.54 3.93
N LYS A 13 -23.05 14.93 3.02
CA LYS A 13 -22.49 16.30 2.93
C LYS A 13 -23.54 17.37 2.54
N LYS A 14 -24.63 16.99 1.86
CA LYS A 14 -25.65 17.93 1.40
C LYS A 14 -26.57 18.35 2.55
N LYS A 15 -26.65 19.67 2.82
CA LYS A 15 -27.52 20.23 3.88
C LYS A 15 -29.01 20.09 3.52
N GLY A 16 -29.87 19.94 4.54
CA GLY A 16 -31.34 19.95 4.42
C GLY A 16 -32.03 18.61 4.72
N ILE A 17 -33.27 18.67 5.24
CA ILE A 17 -34.04 17.49 5.69
C ILE A 17 -34.35 16.52 4.54
N LEU A 18 -34.69 17.04 3.34
CA LEU A 18 -34.95 16.20 2.17
C LEU A 18 -33.71 15.44 1.70
N ASN A 19 -32.53 16.07 1.76
CA ASN A 19 -31.26 15.41 1.43
C ASN A 19 -30.89 14.36 2.48
N LEU A 20 -31.17 14.62 3.76
CA LEU A 20 -31.03 13.65 4.83
C LEU A 20 -31.95 12.43 4.61
N CYS A 21 -33.22 12.64 4.27
CA CYS A 21 -34.16 11.56 3.94
C CYS A 21 -33.70 10.76 2.72
N LYS A 22 -33.16 11.43 1.68
CA LYS A 22 -32.59 10.74 0.50
C LYS A 22 -31.36 9.90 0.87
N ALA A 23 -30.47 10.43 1.70
CA ALA A 23 -29.26 9.72 2.13
C ALA A 23 -29.59 8.48 2.98
N TYR A 24 -30.52 8.61 3.93
CA TYR A 24 -31.02 7.46 4.70
C TYR A 24 -31.81 6.47 3.84
N GLY A 25 -32.61 6.95 2.87
CA GLY A 25 -33.33 6.10 1.93
C GLY A 25 -32.40 5.27 1.05
N TYR A 26 -31.37 5.89 0.49
CA TYR A 26 -30.33 5.21 -0.28
C TYR A 26 -29.57 4.19 0.57
N SER A 27 -29.14 4.59 1.78
CA SER A 27 -28.47 3.69 2.75
C SER A 27 -29.35 2.49 3.11
N GLY A 28 -30.66 2.71 3.23
CA GLY A 28 -31.66 1.68 3.45
C GLY A 28 -31.74 0.69 2.30
N ILE A 29 -31.93 1.18 1.07
CA ILE A 29 -32.02 0.32 -0.12
C ILE A 29 -30.78 -0.58 -0.25
N VAL A 30 -29.59 -0.02 -0.02
CA VAL A 30 -28.32 -0.75 -0.10
C VAL A 30 -28.17 -1.79 1.01
N THR A 31 -28.51 -1.45 2.25
CA THR A 31 -28.21 -2.30 3.42
C THR A 31 -29.26 -3.39 3.65
N ILE A 32 -30.55 -3.05 3.51
CA ILE A 32 -31.67 -3.93 3.87
C ILE A 32 -32.51 -4.36 2.66
N GLY A 33 -32.20 -3.84 1.46
CA GLY A 33 -32.89 -4.15 0.21
C GLY A 33 -33.00 -5.65 -0.09
N PRO A 34 -31.90 -6.44 -0.04
CA PRO A 34 -31.94 -7.88 -0.26
C PRO A 34 -32.94 -8.62 0.63
N MET A 35 -32.97 -8.26 1.92
CA MET A 35 -33.88 -8.86 2.90
C MET A 35 -35.34 -8.49 2.61
N ILE A 36 -35.62 -7.20 2.33
CA ILE A 36 -36.98 -6.74 1.99
C ILE A 36 -37.47 -7.44 0.72
N LEU A 37 -36.63 -7.55 -0.31
CA LEU A 37 -36.99 -8.21 -1.56
C LEU A 37 -37.28 -9.70 -1.35
N GLY A 38 -36.53 -10.38 -0.47
CA GLY A 38 -36.83 -11.75 -0.06
C GLY A 38 -38.19 -11.88 0.64
N VAL A 39 -38.50 -11.00 1.60
CA VAL A 39 -39.81 -10.97 2.27
C VAL A 39 -40.93 -10.68 1.26
N CYS A 40 -40.73 -9.74 0.35
CA CYS A 40 -41.69 -9.42 -0.72
C CYS A 40 -41.94 -10.64 -1.63
N LEU A 41 -40.90 -11.41 -1.96
CA LEU A 41 -41.06 -12.65 -2.72
C LEU A 41 -41.89 -13.67 -1.94
N LEU A 42 -41.58 -13.93 -0.67
CA LEU A 42 -42.34 -14.90 0.15
C LEU A 42 -43.82 -14.52 0.27
N VAL A 43 -44.11 -13.25 0.56
CA VAL A 43 -45.49 -12.73 0.62
C VAL A 43 -46.15 -12.80 -0.76
N GLY A 44 -45.41 -12.48 -1.82
CA GLY A 44 -45.88 -12.58 -3.20
C GLY A 44 -46.25 -14.02 -3.58
N MET A 45 -45.42 -14.99 -3.23
CA MET A 45 -45.71 -16.41 -3.48
C MET A 45 -46.91 -16.91 -2.68
N ALA A 46 -47.07 -16.46 -1.43
CA ALA A 46 -48.27 -16.75 -0.64
C ALA A 46 -49.56 -16.17 -1.26
N PHE A 47 -49.45 -15.03 -1.96
CA PHE A 47 -50.53 -14.41 -2.72
C PHE A 47 -50.81 -15.16 -4.04
N VAL A 48 -49.77 -15.52 -4.80
CA VAL A 48 -49.87 -16.32 -6.04
C VAL A 48 -50.54 -17.66 -5.75
N ALA A 49 -50.13 -18.35 -4.67
CA ALA A 49 -50.73 -19.60 -4.24
C ALA A 49 -52.23 -19.46 -3.95
N ARG A 50 -52.66 -18.32 -3.36
CA ARG A 50 -54.07 -18.01 -3.13
C ARG A 50 -54.83 -17.74 -4.43
N MET A 51 -54.23 -16.97 -5.35
CA MET A 51 -54.82 -16.69 -6.66
C MET A 51 -54.97 -17.96 -7.50
N GLY A 52 -54.02 -18.88 -7.39
CA GLY A 52 -54.03 -20.19 -8.04
C GLY A 52 -55.06 -21.17 -7.49
N GLY A 53 -55.83 -20.81 -6.46
CA GLY A 53 -56.87 -21.66 -5.87
C GLY A 53 -56.33 -22.83 -5.04
N MET A 54 -55.08 -22.75 -4.56
CA MET A 54 -54.49 -23.80 -3.71
C MET A 54 -55.22 -23.90 -2.37
N SER A 55 -55.35 -25.12 -1.86
CA SER A 55 -55.98 -25.37 -0.56
C SER A 55 -55.20 -24.74 0.59
N ASP A 56 -55.86 -24.46 1.72
CA ASP A 56 -55.20 -23.87 2.89
C ASP A 56 -54.07 -24.77 3.43
N HIS A 57 -54.25 -26.09 3.38
CA HIS A 57 -53.21 -27.08 3.71
C HIS A 57 -51.96 -26.93 2.83
N GLU A 58 -52.13 -26.84 1.51
CA GLU A 58 -50.99 -26.68 0.59
C GLU A 58 -50.26 -25.35 0.78
N ARG A 59 -51.00 -24.28 1.12
CA ARG A 59 -50.42 -22.96 1.39
C ARG A 59 -49.62 -22.95 2.70
N GLU A 60 -50.11 -23.62 3.74
CA GLU A 60 -49.37 -23.80 4.99
C GLU A 60 -48.14 -24.68 4.80
N LEU A 61 -48.24 -25.73 3.98
CA LEU A 61 -47.12 -26.61 3.67
C LEU A 61 -46.05 -25.88 2.87
N LEU A 62 -46.43 -25.07 1.88
CA LEU A 62 -45.52 -24.21 1.13
C LEU A 62 -44.73 -23.30 2.10
N ASN A 63 -45.42 -22.63 3.02
CA ASN A 63 -44.76 -21.78 4.02
C ASN A 63 -43.78 -22.56 4.91
N CYS A 64 -44.16 -23.77 5.35
CA CYS A 64 -43.27 -24.62 6.14
C CYS A 64 -42.03 -25.06 5.35
N MET A 65 -42.19 -25.49 4.09
CA MET A 65 -41.09 -25.90 3.23
C MET A 65 -40.10 -24.76 2.99
N LEU A 66 -40.59 -23.56 2.72
CA LEU A 66 -39.75 -22.36 2.53
C LEU A 66 -39.03 -21.97 3.83
N THR A 67 -39.76 -21.95 4.96
CA THR A 67 -39.22 -21.54 6.26
C THR A 67 -38.15 -22.51 6.76
N TYR A 68 -38.38 -23.82 6.69
CA TYR A 68 -37.40 -24.83 7.12
C TYR A 68 -36.13 -24.76 6.26
N SER A 69 -36.28 -24.67 4.94
CA SER A 69 -35.14 -24.60 4.03
C SER A 69 -34.29 -23.34 4.28
N LEU A 70 -34.94 -22.20 4.57
CA LEU A 70 -34.28 -20.96 4.94
C LEU A 70 -33.57 -21.04 6.30
N LEU A 71 -34.24 -21.59 7.34
CA LEU A 71 -33.65 -21.72 8.68
C LEU A 71 -32.44 -22.65 8.69
N ILE A 72 -32.50 -23.75 7.95
CA ILE A 72 -31.39 -24.70 7.84
C ILE A 72 -30.21 -24.07 7.10
N ALA A 73 -30.43 -23.42 5.96
CA ALA A 73 -29.37 -22.75 5.22
C ALA A 73 -28.67 -21.68 6.08
N LEU A 74 -29.45 -20.82 6.76
CA LEU A 74 -28.90 -19.83 7.69
C LEU A 74 -28.14 -20.47 8.86
N PHE A 75 -28.66 -21.57 9.43
CA PHE A 75 -28.00 -22.26 10.52
C PHE A 75 -26.62 -22.77 10.12
N VAL A 76 -26.49 -23.39 8.94
CA VAL A 76 -25.21 -23.91 8.43
C VAL A 76 -24.24 -22.76 8.15
N THR A 77 -24.64 -21.76 7.38
CA THR A 77 -23.77 -20.66 6.95
C THR A 77 -23.30 -19.77 8.12
N ASN A 78 -24.09 -19.65 9.21
CA ASN A 78 -23.71 -18.88 10.38
C ASN A 78 -22.41 -19.35 11.07
N TRP A 79 -22.06 -20.63 10.96
CA TRP A 79 -20.79 -21.16 11.50
C TRP A 79 -19.56 -20.75 10.67
N PHE A 80 -19.77 -20.41 9.39
CA PHE A 80 -18.72 -20.04 8.45
C PHE A 80 -18.59 -18.52 8.31
N ASN A 81 -19.71 -17.80 8.40
CA ASN A 81 -19.82 -16.39 8.05
C ASN A 81 -18.68 -15.51 8.60
N MET A 82 -18.48 -15.47 9.91
CA MET A 82 -17.47 -14.60 10.53
C MET A 82 -16.03 -15.00 10.17
N ILE A 83 -15.75 -16.30 10.04
CA ILE A 83 -14.41 -16.79 9.69
C ILE A 83 -14.09 -16.51 8.23
N VAL A 84 -15.01 -16.84 7.32
CA VAL A 84 -14.84 -16.60 5.89
C VAL A 84 -14.72 -15.10 5.63
N THR A 85 -15.53 -14.27 6.31
CA THR A 85 -15.39 -12.80 6.24
C THR A 85 -13.98 -12.35 6.67
N ARG A 86 -13.43 -12.92 7.76
CA ARG A 86 -12.08 -12.59 8.21
C ARG A 86 -11.01 -13.06 7.22
N TYR A 87 -11.14 -14.28 6.69
CA TYR A 87 -10.24 -14.81 5.66
C TYR A 87 -10.21 -13.92 4.41
N VAL A 88 -11.39 -13.57 3.87
CA VAL A 88 -11.50 -12.70 2.69
C VAL A 88 -10.92 -11.33 3.00
N SER A 89 -11.18 -10.77 4.19
CA SER A 89 -10.59 -9.49 4.60
C SER A 89 -9.06 -9.55 4.69
N ASP A 90 -8.51 -10.64 5.24
CA ASP A 90 -7.05 -10.85 5.32
C ASP A 90 -6.43 -11.03 3.93
N MET A 91 -7.07 -11.76 3.01
CA MET A 91 -6.56 -11.94 1.63
C MET A 91 -6.60 -10.66 0.81
N ILE A 92 -7.64 -9.83 0.96
CA ILE A 92 -7.70 -8.51 0.31
C ILE A 92 -6.67 -7.56 0.93
N PHE A 93 -6.48 -7.62 2.26
CA PHE A 93 -5.49 -6.80 2.95
C PHE A 93 -4.04 -7.18 2.57
N GLU A 94 -3.76 -8.47 2.37
CA GLU A 94 -2.46 -8.99 1.92
C GLU A 94 -2.29 -8.97 0.39
N GLU A 95 -3.22 -8.36 -0.37
CA GLU A 95 -3.21 -8.27 -1.85
C GLU A 95 -3.15 -9.64 -2.56
N LYS A 96 -3.61 -10.70 -1.88
CA LYS A 96 -3.68 -12.08 -2.38
C LYS A 96 -5.09 -12.43 -2.88
N GLU A 97 -5.62 -11.58 -3.75
CA GLU A 97 -7.01 -11.70 -4.23
C GLU A 97 -7.27 -13.01 -4.99
N ARG A 98 -6.25 -13.59 -5.63
CA ARG A 98 -6.30 -14.88 -6.32
C ARG A 98 -6.74 -16.06 -5.43
N HIS A 99 -6.62 -15.95 -4.11
CA HIS A 99 -7.06 -16.98 -3.16
C HIS A 99 -8.51 -16.84 -2.68
N VAL A 100 -9.21 -15.77 -3.07
CA VAL A 100 -10.58 -15.47 -2.64
C VAL A 100 -11.58 -16.45 -3.27
N MET A 101 -11.64 -16.54 -4.60
CA MET A 101 -12.58 -17.43 -5.31
C MET A 101 -12.39 -18.92 -4.96
N PRO A 102 -11.17 -19.46 -4.87
CA PRO A 102 -10.96 -20.82 -4.38
C PRO A 102 -11.60 -21.09 -3.01
N SER A 103 -11.50 -20.13 -2.07
CA SER A 103 -12.11 -20.28 -0.75
C SER A 103 -13.64 -20.31 -0.79
N PHE A 104 -14.27 -19.58 -1.71
CA PHE A 104 -15.72 -19.60 -1.91
C PHE A 104 -16.17 -21.01 -2.31
N HIS A 105 -15.51 -21.60 -3.30
CA HIS A 105 -15.80 -22.96 -3.74
C HIS A 105 -15.63 -23.99 -2.63
N GLY A 106 -14.58 -23.85 -1.81
CA GLY A 106 -14.35 -24.73 -0.68
C GLY A 106 -15.39 -24.58 0.44
N ALA A 107 -15.78 -23.34 0.76
CA ALA A 107 -16.79 -23.06 1.79
C ALA A 107 -18.15 -23.63 1.38
N VAL A 108 -18.63 -23.29 0.17
CA VAL A 108 -19.91 -23.81 -0.37
C VAL A 108 -19.91 -25.33 -0.41
N ALA A 109 -18.83 -25.98 -0.85
CA ALA A 109 -18.78 -27.43 -0.93
C ALA A 109 -18.89 -28.12 0.45
N ILE A 110 -18.26 -27.56 1.48
CA ILE A 110 -18.35 -28.10 2.85
C ILE A 110 -19.73 -27.83 3.45
N GLU A 111 -20.24 -26.61 3.31
CA GLU A 111 -21.58 -26.23 3.79
C GLU A 111 -22.67 -27.10 3.12
N ALA A 112 -22.54 -27.35 1.82
CA ALA A 112 -23.40 -28.25 1.05
C ALA A 112 -23.42 -29.68 1.60
N VAL A 113 -22.27 -30.25 1.97
CA VAL A 113 -22.19 -31.58 2.59
C VAL A 113 -22.86 -31.60 3.96
N ILE A 114 -22.64 -30.57 4.78
CA ILE A 114 -23.27 -30.45 6.10
C ILE A 114 -24.80 -30.36 5.95
N CYS A 115 -25.28 -29.58 4.99
CA CYS A 115 -26.70 -29.45 4.70
C CYS A 115 -27.30 -30.76 4.18
N LEU A 116 -26.64 -31.45 3.24
CA LEU A 116 -27.09 -32.74 2.74
C LEU A 116 -27.18 -33.77 3.86
N ALA A 117 -26.16 -33.86 4.71
CA ALA A 117 -26.12 -34.79 5.83
C ALA A 117 -27.19 -34.47 6.88
N GLY A 118 -27.32 -33.21 7.29
CA GLY A 118 -28.29 -32.80 8.31
C GLY A 118 -29.73 -32.79 7.79
N TYR A 119 -30.00 -31.98 6.77
CA TYR A 119 -31.34 -31.75 6.25
C TYR A 119 -31.84 -32.90 5.37
N GLY A 120 -30.96 -33.53 4.60
CA GLY A 120 -31.33 -34.70 3.80
C GLY A 120 -31.84 -35.87 4.67
N ILE A 121 -31.18 -36.12 5.82
CA ILE A 121 -31.67 -37.13 6.78
C ILE A 121 -33.03 -36.71 7.35
N PHE A 122 -33.19 -35.44 7.75
CA PHE A 122 -34.49 -34.94 8.23
C PHE A 122 -35.60 -35.12 7.19
N LEU A 123 -35.35 -34.76 5.92
CA LEU A 123 -36.31 -34.88 4.82
C LEU A 123 -36.63 -36.33 4.47
N PHE A 124 -35.66 -37.25 4.60
CA PHE A 124 -35.91 -38.68 4.45
C PHE A 124 -36.83 -39.22 5.56
N LEU A 125 -36.62 -38.75 6.80
CA LEU A 125 -37.43 -39.13 7.96
C LEU A 125 -38.79 -38.39 8.02
N SER A 126 -38.96 -37.29 7.30
CA SER A 126 -40.16 -36.45 7.34
C SER A 126 -41.41 -37.11 6.76
N LYS A 127 -41.25 -38.20 6.00
CA LYS A 127 -42.32 -38.94 5.30
C LYS A 127 -43.12 -38.11 4.27
N THR A 128 -42.57 -36.98 3.80
CA THR A 128 -43.13 -36.26 2.64
C THR A 128 -42.85 -36.99 1.32
N THR A 129 -43.50 -36.59 0.23
CA THR A 129 -43.19 -37.14 -1.10
C THR A 129 -41.73 -36.86 -1.49
N LEU A 130 -41.11 -37.79 -2.21
CA LEU A 130 -39.69 -37.68 -2.62
C LEU A 130 -39.42 -36.38 -3.39
N ILE A 131 -40.34 -36.00 -4.28
CA ILE A 131 -40.22 -34.76 -5.08
C ILE A 131 -40.16 -33.53 -4.17
N ARG A 132 -41.07 -33.42 -3.17
CA ARG A 132 -41.06 -32.29 -2.22
C ARG A 132 -39.80 -32.27 -1.37
N GLY A 133 -39.32 -33.44 -0.93
CA GLY A 133 -38.04 -33.57 -0.24
C GLY A 133 -36.87 -33.06 -1.07
N VAL A 134 -36.79 -33.46 -2.35
CA VAL A 134 -35.74 -32.98 -3.27
C VAL A 134 -35.84 -31.48 -3.50
N LEU A 135 -37.05 -30.93 -3.66
CA LEU A 135 -37.25 -29.48 -3.84
C LEU A 135 -36.83 -28.68 -2.59
N CYS A 136 -37.17 -29.14 -1.39
CA CYS A 136 -36.70 -28.53 -0.14
C CYS A 136 -35.18 -28.55 -0.03
N LEU A 137 -34.57 -29.69 -0.32
CA LEU A 137 -33.11 -29.83 -0.29
C LEU A 137 -32.46 -28.92 -1.33
N TRP A 138 -32.97 -28.88 -2.56
CA TRP A 138 -32.45 -28.00 -3.61
C TRP A 138 -32.56 -26.52 -3.20
N LEU A 139 -33.71 -26.11 -2.66
CA LEU A 139 -33.89 -24.76 -2.14
C LEU A 139 -32.88 -24.43 -1.03
N ALA A 140 -32.66 -25.34 -0.07
CA ALA A 140 -31.66 -25.12 0.98
C ALA A 140 -30.24 -25.00 0.43
N MET A 141 -29.89 -25.80 -0.58
CA MET A 141 -28.57 -25.80 -1.20
C MET A 141 -28.30 -24.53 -2.02
N ILE A 142 -29.28 -24.05 -2.80
CA ILE A 142 -29.13 -22.78 -3.53
C ILE A 142 -29.08 -21.58 -2.56
N LEU A 143 -29.82 -21.65 -1.45
CA LEU A 143 -29.74 -20.63 -0.41
C LEU A 143 -28.35 -20.60 0.25
N ILE A 144 -27.72 -21.76 0.51
CA ILE A 144 -26.33 -21.80 0.98
C ILE A 144 -25.41 -21.05 0.02
N VAL A 145 -25.51 -21.33 -1.29
CA VAL A 145 -24.72 -20.62 -2.30
C VAL A 145 -24.94 -19.10 -2.20
N VAL A 146 -26.19 -18.64 -2.23
CA VAL A 146 -26.52 -17.20 -2.17
C VAL A 146 -26.06 -16.56 -0.86
N TRP A 147 -26.22 -17.23 0.28
CA TRP A 147 -25.78 -16.70 1.57
C TRP A 147 -24.26 -16.63 1.66
N THR A 148 -23.55 -17.63 1.13
CA THR A 148 -22.09 -17.60 1.06
C THR A 148 -21.64 -16.52 0.08
N GLU A 149 -22.22 -16.40 -1.11
CA GLU A 149 -21.94 -15.32 -2.07
C GLU A 149 -22.09 -13.95 -1.42
N MET A 150 -23.17 -13.72 -0.66
CA MET A 150 -23.38 -12.46 0.05
C MET A 150 -22.22 -12.07 0.98
N ILE A 151 -21.49 -13.02 1.55
CA ILE A 151 -20.29 -12.74 2.35
C ILE A 151 -19.20 -12.13 1.45
N TYR A 152 -18.92 -12.75 0.30
CA TYR A 152 -17.90 -12.32 -0.66
C TYR A 152 -18.31 -11.03 -1.39
N MET A 153 -19.59 -10.87 -1.73
CA MET A 153 -20.13 -9.67 -2.38
C MET A 153 -19.92 -8.40 -1.52
N THR A 154 -19.81 -8.54 -0.19
CA THR A 154 -19.49 -7.39 0.68
C THR A 154 -18.08 -6.81 0.44
N ALA A 155 -17.17 -7.60 -0.16
CA ALA A 155 -15.83 -7.17 -0.56
C ALA A 155 -15.79 -6.40 -1.89
N LEU A 156 -16.73 -6.67 -2.81
CA LEU A 156 -16.81 -6.04 -4.14
C LEU A 156 -17.19 -4.56 -4.10
N LYS A 157 -17.85 -4.13 -3.03
CA LYS A 157 -18.29 -2.75 -2.77
C LYS A 157 -19.26 -2.14 -3.81
N ASP A 158 -19.72 -2.90 -4.81
CA ASP A 158 -20.79 -2.50 -5.74
C ASP A 158 -22.19 -2.91 -5.23
N PHE A 159 -22.70 -2.13 -4.29
CA PHE A 159 -24.01 -2.39 -3.69
C PHE A 159 -25.19 -2.13 -4.63
N GLN A 160 -25.02 -1.35 -5.70
CA GLN A 160 -26.09 -1.11 -6.66
C GLN A 160 -26.31 -2.37 -7.52
N ALA A 161 -25.22 -2.97 -8.02
CA ALA A 161 -25.30 -4.23 -8.76
C ALA A 161 -25.89 -5.38 -7.91
N ILE A 162 -25.57 -5.42 -6.61
CA ILE A 162 -26.15 -6.39 -5.65
C ILE A 162 -27.67 -6.22 -5.57
N VAL A 163 -28.15 -5.03 -5.22
CA VAL A 163 -29.60 -4.78 -5.05
C VAL A 163 -30.36 -4.99 -6.35
N LEU A 164 -29.81 -4.55 -7.48
CA LEU A 164 -30.42 -4.75 -8.80
C LEU A 164 -30.50 -6.24 -9.16
N SER A 165 -29.47 -7.02 -8.84
CA SER A 165 -29.47 -8.46 -9.07
C SER A 165 -30.54 -9.16 -8.22
N PHE A 166 -30.72 -8.78 -6.96
CA PHE A 166 -31.86 -9.26 -6.14
C PHE A 166 -33.19 -8.89 -6.77
N ALA A 167 -33.37 -7.62 -7.14
CA ALA A 167 -34.64 -7.12 -7.66
C ALA A 167 -35.04 -7.83 -8.94
N LEU A 168 -34.13 -7.94 -9.92
CA LEU A 168 -34.39 -8.59 -11.21
C LEU A 168 -34.62 -10.09 -11.06
N SER A 169 -33.81 -10.78 -10.26
CA SER A 169 -33.85 -12.24 -10.15
C SER A 169 -35.08 -12.73 -9.40
N LEU A 170 -35.41 -12.10 -8.26
CA LEU A 170 -36.60 -12.48 -7.49
C LEU A 170 -37.89 -12.07 -8.21
N MET A 171 -37.88 -10.93 -8.92
CA MET A 171 -39.01 -10.54 -9.79
C MET A 171 -39.23 -11.54 -10.92
N ALA A 172 -38.17 -12.05 -11.56
CA ALA A 172 -38.29 -13.07 -12.59
C ALA A 172 -38.98 -14.34 -12.06
N GLY A 173 -38.58 -14.84 -10.89
CA GLY A 173 -39.23 -15.99 -10.25
C GLY A 173 -40.72 -15.75 -9.96
N PHE A 174 -41.06 -14.56 -9.46
CA PHE A 174 -42.45 -14.16 -9.20
C PHE A 174 -43.29 -14.03 -10.49
N LEU A 175 -42.73 -13.43 -11.55
CA LEU A 175 -43.40 -13.28 -12.84
C LEU A 175 -43.68 -14.63 -13.49
N VAL A 176 -42.74 -15.58 -13.42
CA VAL A 176 -42.97 -16.96 -13.88
C VAL A 176 -44.12 -17.60 -13.11
N ALA A 177 -44.19 -17.40 -11.79
CA ALA A 177 -45.29 -17.91 -10.99
C ALA A 177 -46.65 -17.33 -11.41
N LEU A 178 -46.72 -16.02 -11.71
CA LEU A 178 -47.93 -15.39 -12.26
C LEU A 178 -48.32 -15.94 -13.63
N ILE A 179 -47.35 -16.19 -14.52
CA ILE A 179 -47.60 -16.79 -15.84
C ILE A 179 -48.20 -18.21 -15.66
N LEU A 180 -47.69 -18.99 -14.71
CA LEU A 180 -48.21 -20.33 -14.41
C LEU A 180 -49.63 -20.30 -13.83
N VAL A 181 -49.98 -19.27 -13.05
CA VAL A 181 -51.37 -19.05 -12.61
C VAL A 181 -52.28 -18.81 -13.82
N VAL A 182 -51.90 -17.94 -14.75
CA VAL A 182 -52.68 -17.67 -15.97
C VAL A 182 -52.79 -18.93 -16.85
N ALA A 183 -51.74 -19.74 -16.92
CA ALA A 183 -51.73 -21.00 -17.66
C ALA A 183 -52.48 -22.15 -16.96
N GLY A 184 -52.92 -21.98 -15.71
CA GLY A 184 -53.60 -23.03 -14.93
C GLY A 184 -52.69 -24.20 -14.51
N LEU A 185 -51.37 -23.99 -14.49
CA LEU A 185 -50.35 -25.02 -14.17
C LEU A 185 -49.72 -24.82 -12.77
N ILE A 186 -50.32 -23.97 -11.95
CA ILE A 186 -49.80 -23.65 -10.61
C ILE A 186 -50.12 -24.78 -9.63
N SER A 187 -49.09 -25.26 -8.93
CA SER A 187 -49.16 -26.27 -7.87
C SER A 187 -48.19 -25.89 -6.76
N LEU A 188 -48.22 -26.63 -5.65
CA LEU A 188 -47.25 -26.46 -4.57
C LEU A 188 -45.81 -26.64 -5.05
N GLU A 189 -45.57 -27.69 -5.84
CA GLU A 189 -44.24 -28.02 -6.37
C GLU A 189 -43.75 -26.94 -7.35
N THR A 190 -44.63 -26.41 -8.20
CA THR A 190 -44.25 -25.35 -9.15
C THR A 190 -44.02 -24.01 -8.45
N CYS A 191 -44.73 -23.71 -7.36
CA CYS A 191 -44.43 -22.55 -6.50
C CYS A 191 -43.00 -22.63 -5.92
N VAL A 192 -42.61 -23.77 -5.36
CA VAL A 192 -41.25 -23.96 -4.82
C VAL A 192 -40.22 -23.88 -5.95
N LEU A 193 -40.51 -24.46 -7.11
CA LEU A 193 -39.65 -24.37 -8.29
C LEU A 193 -39.44 -22.91 -8.77
N CYS A 194 -40.49 -22.07 -8.77
CA CYS A 194 -40.37 -20.65 -9.11
C CYS A 194 -39.47 -19.89 -8.13
N VAL A 195 -39.53 -20.24 -6.84
CA VAL A 195 -38.63 -19.67 -5.83
C VAL A 195 -37.19 -20.12 -6.07
N ILE A 196 -36.97 -21.42 -6.31
CA ILE A 196 -35.65 -21.97 -6.67
C ILE A 196 -35.12 -21.25 -7.90
N LEU A 197 -35.90 -21.12 -8.97
CA LEU A 197 -35.52 -20.41 -10.19
C LEU A 197 -35.08 -18.97 -9.91
N GLY A 198 -35.85 -18.23 -9.09
CA GLY A 198 -35.49 -16.86 -8.72
C GLY A 198 -34.15 -16.78 -8.00
N TYR A 199 -33.88 -17.70 -7.07
CA TYR A 199 -32.59 -17.78 -6.37
C TYR A 199 -31.46 -18.35 -7.23
N THR A 200 -31.73 -19.21 -8.20
CA THR A 200 -30.73 -19.70 -9.17
C THR A 200 -30.28 -18.59 -10.11
N ILE A 201 -31.22 -17.80 -10.66
CA ILE A 201 -30.89 -16.61 -11.46
C ILE A 201 -30.05 -15.64 -10.62
N LEU A 202 -30.41 -15.45 -9.35
CA LEU A 202 -29.65 -14.61 -8.43
C LEU A 202 -28.22 -15.12 -8.24
N ALA A 203 -28.06 -16.41 -7.92
CA ALA A 203 -26.76 -17.03 -7.70
C ALA A 203 -25.86 -16.90 -8.92
N VAL A 204 -26.37 -17.24 -10.11
CA VAL A 204 -25.58 -17.14 -11.36
C VAL A 204 -25.14 -15.69 -11.63
N ARG A 205 -26.02 -14.71 -11.38
CA ARG A 205 -25.67 -13.29 -11.56
C ARG A 205 -24.64 -12.81 -10.55
N GLN A 206 -24.77 -13.20 -9.28
CA GLN A 206 -23.81 -12.84 -8.23
C GLN A 206 -22.47 -13.52 -8.46
N TYR A 207 -22.47 -14.80 -8.79
CA TYR A 207 -21.29 -15.54 -9.18
C TYR A 207 -20.55 -14.88 -10.35
N LYS A 208 -21.27 -14.44 -11.38
CA LYS A 208 -20.68 -13.67 -12.49
C LYS A 208 -20.04 -12.37 -11.99
N LEU A 209 -20.74 -11.59 -11.15
CA LEU A 209 -20.18 -10.36 -10.57
C LEU A 209 -18.91 -10.62 -9.76
N MET A 210 -18.83 -11.75 -9.05
CA MET A 210 -17.60 -12.15 -8.35
C MET A 210 -16.48 -12.52 -9.31
N LEU A 211 -16.75 -13.25 -10.40
CA LEU A 211 -15.74 -13.61 -11.41
C LEU A 211 -15.24 -12.39 -12.20
N ASP A 212 -16.13 -11.44 -12.50
CA ASP A 212 -15.75 -10.19 -13.18
C ASP A 212 -14.77 -9.36 -12.32
N TYR A 213 -14.82 -9.50 -10.99
CA TYR A 213 -13.94 -8.81 -10.05
C TYR A 213 -12.71 -9.62 -9.63
N PHE A 214 -12.85 -10.94 -9.48
CA PHE A 214 -11.77 -11.87 -9.13
C PHE A 214 -11.56 -12.89 -10.27
N PRO A 215 -10.99 -12.47 -11.42
CA PRO A 215 -10.91 -13.30 -12.63
C PRO A 215 -9.89 -14.43 -12.51
N GLU A 216 -8.82 -14.22 -11.75
CA GLU A 216 -7.74 -15.18 -11.57
C GLU A 216 -7.91 -15.97 -10.26
N SER A 217 -7.66 -17.28 -10.31
CA SER A 217 -7.80 -18.18 -9.16
C SER A 217 -6.53 -19.02 -8.98
N GLU A 218 -5.93 -18.96 -7.80
CA GLU A 218 -4.70 -19.68 -7.46
C GLU A 218 -4.81 -20.33 -6.08
N GLY A 219 -4.12 -21.46 -5.88
CA GLY A 219 -4.03 -22.12 -4.58
C GLY A 219 -5.17 -23.09 -4.26
N SER A 220 -5.18 -23.61 -3.02
CA SER A 220 -6.12 -24.65 -2.60
C SER A 220 -7.48 -24.06 -2.19
N ILE A 221 -8.57 -24.66 -2.68
CA ILE A 221 -9.95 -24.31 -2.26
C ILE A 221 -10.20 -24.47 -0.75
N TYR A 222 -9.34 -25.20 -0.03
CA TYR A 222 -9.48 -25.46 1.41
C TYR A 222 -8.55 -24.62 2.29
N SER A 223 -7.90 -23.59 1.74
CA SER A 223 -6.93 -22.77 2.49
C SER A 223 -7.57 -22.01 3.66
N PHE A 224 -8.84 -21.58 3.51
CA PHE A 224 -9.59 -20.89 4.57
C PHE A 224 -9.81 -21.75 5.82
N LEU A 225 -9.71 -23.08 5.75
CA LEU A 225 -9.83 -23.96 6.91
C LEU A 225 -8.77 -23.68 7.98
N LEU A 226 -7.61 -23.14 7.60
CA LEU A 226 -6.57 -22.73 8.54
C LEU A 226 -7.07 -21.62 9.51
N TRP A 227 -8.02 -20.79 9.06
CA TRP A 227 -8.58 -19.72 9.89
C TRP A 227 -9.55 -20.25 10.95
N PHE A 228 -10.10 -21.46 10.78
CA PHE A 228 -10.87 -22.12 11.85
C PHE A 228 -10.00 -22.51 13.04
N ASP A 229 -8.76 -22.94 12.80
CA ASP A 229 -7.79 -23.23 13.86
C ASP A 229 -7.22 -21.92 14.44
N LYS A 230 -7.00 -20.89 13.62
CA LYS A 230 -6.44 -19.59 14.04
C LYS A 230 -7.43 -18.76 14.87
N TYR A 231 -8.71 -18.74 14.49
CA TYR A 231 -9.74 -17.90 15.11
C TYR A 231 -11.02 -18.68 15.48
N PRO A 232 -10.92 -19.73 16.32
CA PRO A 232 -12.07 -20.58 16.66
C PRO A 232 -13.22 -19.80 17.33
N SER A 233 -12.89 -18.74 18.07
CA SER A 233 -13.87 -17.85 18.69
C SER A 233 -14.80 -17.17 17.68
N LEU A 234 -14.35 -16.91 16.45
CA LEU A 234 -15.19 -16.30 15.42
C LEU A 234 -16.26 -17.28 14.89
N ALA A 235 -15.89 -18.53 14.58
CA ALA A 235 -16.86 -19.55 14.16
C ALA A 235 -17.90 -19.83 15.24
N LEU A 236 -17.45 -19.99 16.49
CA LEU A 236 -18.35 -20.21 17.62
C LEU A 236 -19.27 -19.01 17.82
N SER A 237 -18.77 -17.78 17.72
CA SER A 237 -19.60 -16.58 17.87
C SER A 237 -20.70 -16.49 16.81
N GLY A 238 -20.36 -16.77 15.54
CA GLY A 238 -21.34 -16.79 14.44
C GLY A 238 -22.43 -17.86 14.65
N GLY A 239 -22.03 -19.09 14.94
CA GLY A 239 -22.97 -20.20 15.19
C GLY A 239 -23.87 -19.96 16.41
N LEU A 240 -23.30 -19.50 17.52
CA LEU A 240 -24.06 -19.18 18.74
C LEU A 240 -25.01 -18.00 18.53
N MET A 241 -24.60 -16.98 17.77
CA MET A 241 -25.49 -15.89 17.40
C MET A 241 -26.71 -16.39 16.63
N GLY A 242 -26.50 -17.28 15.65
CA GLY A 242 -27.57 -17.95 14.91
C GLY A 242 -28.51 -18.75 15.82
N ILE A 243 -27.96 -19.53 16.77
CA ILE A 243 -28.74 -20.28 17.76
C ILE A 243 -29.59 -19.33 18.61
N GLY A 244 -29.00 -18.26 19.15
CA GLY A 244 -29.73 -17.30 19.98
C GLY A 244 -30.87 -16.63 19.23
N LEU A 245 -30.65 -16.29 17.96
CA LEU A 245 -31.62 -15.59 17.12
C LEU A 245 -32.79 -16.48 16.65
N PHE A 246 -32.54 -17.77 16.37
CA PHE A 246 -33.54 -18.64 15.74
C PHE A 246 -34.08 -19.76 16.65
N SER A 247 -33.35 -20.17 17.69
CA SER A 247 -33.78 -21.29 18.56
C SER A 247 -35.18 -21.10 19.14
N HIS A 248 -35.54 -19.88 19.54
CA HIS A 248 -36.85 -19.59 20.11
C HIS A 248 -38.03 -19.89 19.15
N ILE A 249 -37.83 -19.85 17.83
CA ILE A 249 -38.84 -20.18 16.81
C ILE A 249 -38.94 -21.71 16.71
N VAL A 250 -37.80 -22.37 16.52
CA VAL A 250 -37.75 -23.84 16.39
C VAL A 250 -38.28 -24.54 17.64
N ILE A 251 -38.00 -24.02 18.84
CA ILE A 251 -38.52 -24.55 20.10
C ILE A 251 -40.05 -24.50 20.14
N MET A 252 -40.68 -23.48 19.55
CA MET A 252 -42.14 -23.36 19.51
C MET A 252 -42.79 -24.45 18.64
N TYR A 253 -42.08 -25.01 17.67
CA TYR A 253 -42.55 -26.14 16.86
C TYR A 253 -42.72 -27.42 17.69
N PHE A 254 -42.06 -27.50 18.84
CA PHE A 254 -42.20 -28.58 19.81
C PHE A 254 -43.07 -28.20 21.01
N GLY A 255 -43.53 -26.96 21.08
CA GLY A 255 -44.30 -26.40 22.18
C GLY A 255 -45.82 -26.55 22.03
N PRO A 256 -46.60 -25.89 22.90
CA PRO A 256 -48.07 -25.98 22.89
C PRO A 256 -48.73 -25.25 21.71
N LEU A 257 -48.00 -24.37 21.02
CA LEU A 257 -48.49 -23.65 19.82
C LEU A 257 -48.21 -24.40 18.51
N ARG A 258 -47.70 -25.63 18.57
CA ARG A 258 -47.35 -26.40 17.39
C ARG A 258 -48.60 -26.74 16.57
N VAL A 259 -48.48 -26.58 15.26
CA VAL A 259 -49.43 -27.04 14.25
C VAL A 259 -48.69 -28.02 13.36
N GLN A 260 -49.20 -29.25 13.27
CA GLN A 260 -48.64 -30.26 12.38
C GLN A 260 -49.29 -30.10 11.00
N VAL A 261 -48.47 -29.79 10.00
CA VAL A 261 -48.96 -29.60 8.62
C VAL A 261 -48.82 -30.92 7.85
N GLU A 262 -47.60 -31.38 7.57
CA GLU A 262 -47.38 -32.65 6.86
C GLU A 262 -46.15 -33.38 7.39
N GLY A 263 -46.32 -34.64 7.84
CA GLY A 263 -45.20 -35.44 8.30
C GLY A 263 -44.48 -34.83 9.51
N LEU A 264 -43.19 -34.54 9.37
CA LEU A 264 -42.37 -33.83 10.37
C LEU A 264 -42.33 -32.30 10.18
N PHE A 265 -43.09 -31.74 9.25
CA PHE A 265 -43.21 -30.28 9.11
C PHE A 265 -44.22 -29.73 10.13
N TYR A 266 -43.68 -29.10 11.17
CA TYR A 266 -44.43 -28.39 12.20
C TYR A 266 -44.23 -26.88 12.05
N GLY A 267 -45.29 -26.10 12.21
CA GLY A 267 -45.22 -24.65 12.31
C GLY A 267 -45.79 -24.16 13.64
N ALA A 268 -45.60 -22.88 13.95
CA ALA A 268 -46.31 -22.23 15.05
C ALA A 268 -46.84 -20.87 14.56
N PRO A 269 -47.91 -20.84 13.73
CA PRO A 269 -48.38 -19.61 13.08
C PRO A 269 -48.66 -18.46 14.06
N GLU A 270 -49.18 -18.80 15.24
CA GLU A 270 -49.46 -17.82 16.31
C GLU A 270 -48.21 -17.13 16.87
N TYR A 271 -47.03 -17.70 16.66
CA TYR A 271 -45.73 -17.17 17.07
C TYR A 271 -44.92 -16.66 15.87
N ASP A 272 -44.87 -17.43 14.77
CA ASP A 272 -44.07 -17.16 13.57
C ASP A 272 -44.46 -15.85 12.89
N VAL A 273 -45.77 -15.58 12.73
CA VAL A 273 -46.25 -14.36 12.08
C VAL A 273 -45.90 -13.11 12.92
N PRO A 274 -46.19 -13.06 14.23
CA PRO A 274 -45.67 -11.99 15.10
C PRO A 274 -44.15 -11.83 15.08
N ALA A 275 -43.40 -12.94 15.08
CA ALA A 275 -41.94 -12.89 15.06
C ALA A 275 -41.40 -12.24 13.78
N LEU A 276 -41.93 -12.62 12.61
CA LEU A 276 -41.56 -12.04 11.33
C LEU A 276 -41.83 -10.53 11.28
N ILE A 277 -43.02 -10.10 11.73
CA ILE A 277 -43.36 -8.67 11.75
C ILE A 277 -42.48 -7.92 12.75
N ALA A 278 -42.26 -8.47 13.96
CA ALA A 278 -41.41 -7.85 14.96
C ALA A 278 -39.94 -7.75 14.50
N PHE A 279 -39.45 -8.74 13.74
CA PHE A 279 -38.10 -8.75 13.18
C PHE A 279 -37.84 -7.56 12.25
N THR A 280 -38.85 -7.08 11.51
CA THR A 280 -38.71 -5.89 10.64
C THR A 280 -38.38 -4.60 11.41
N SER A 281 -38.63 -4.57 12.72
CA SER A 281 -38.25 -3.42 13.56
C SER A 281 -36.73 -3.24 13.70
N LEU A 282 -35.92 -4.27 13.39
CA LEU A 282 -34.45 -4.23 13.43
C LEU A 282 -33.86 -3.38 12.31
N LEU A 283 -34.59 -3.22 11.22
CA LEU A 283 -34.09 -2.62 9.98
C LEU A 283 -33.58 -1.20 10.19
N ILE A 284 -34.21 -0.44 11.09
CA ILE A 284 -33.77 0.93 11.43
C ILE A 284 -32.37 0.94 12.06
N THR A 285 -32.06 -0.05 12.89
CA THR A 285 -30.75 -0.18 13.53
C THR A 285 -29.71 -0.61 12.53
N THR A 286 -30.00 -1.59 11.67
CA THR A 286 -29.05 -2.04 10.64
C THR A 286 -28.61 -0.88 9.74
N VAL A 287 -29.56 -0.07 9.26
CA VAL A 287 -29.26 1.11 8.44
C VAL A 287 -28.52 2.18 9.25
N SER A 288 -28.98 2.47 10.47
CA SER A 288 -28.33 3.45 11.34
C SER A 288 -26.90 3.05 11.70
N PHE A 289 -26.64 1.76 11.90
CA PHE A 289 -25.34 1.21 12.24
C PHE A 289 -24.34 1.40 11.10
N VAL A 290 -24.69 0.99 9.88
CA VAL A 290 -23.81 1.15 8.71
C VAL A 290 -23.47 2.63 8.49
N VAL A 291 -24.46 3.52 8.58
CA VAL A 291 -24.22 4.97 8.46
C VAL A 291 -23.30 5.47 9.57
N SER A 292 -23.57 5.09 10.82
CA SER A 292 -22.77 5.50 11.98
C SER A 292 -21.32 5.04 11.86
N VAL A 293 -21.10 3.79 11.45
CA VAL A 293 -19.77 3.20 11.34
C VAL A 293 -19.01 3.76 10.14
N GLU A 294 -19.57 3.69 8.93
CA GLU A 294 -18.86 4.03 7.69
C GLU A 294 -18.67 5.54 7.50
N VAL A 295 -19.69 6.34 7.86
CA VAL A 295 -19.68 7.79 7.60
C VAL A 295 -19.00 8.54 8.75
N ASN A 296 -19.30 8.16 10.00
CA ASN A 296 -18.92 8.96 11.16
C ASN A 296 -17.75 8.37 11.96
N PHE A 297 -17.75 7.07 12.26
CA PHE A 297 -16.75 6.45 13.12
C PHE A 297 -15.46 6.04 12.39
N TYR A 298 -15.58 5.38 11.22
CA TYR A 298 -14.44 4.88 10.43
C TYR A 298 -13.35 5.95 10.16
N PRO A 299 -13.69 7.21 9.80
CA PRO A 299 -12.66 8.23 9.59
C PRO A 299 -11.84 8.52 10.85
N LYS A 300 -12.49 8.58 12.01
CA LYS A 300 -11.83 8.81 13.30
C LYS A 300 -11.02 7.59 13.76
N TYR A 301 -11.55 6.40 13.50
CA TYR A 301 -10.83 5.14 13.74
C TYR A 301 -9.56 5.04 12.88
N SER A 302 -9.68 5.24 11.57
CA SER A 302 -8.55 5.21 10.64
C SER A 302 -7.49 6.24 11.01
N ASN A 303 -7.89 7.44 11.44
CA ASN A 303 -6.96 8.46 11.93
C ASN A 303 -6.21 8.00 13.19
N TYR A 304 -6.94 7.51 14.21
CA TYR A 304 -6.34 7.02 15.45
C TYR A 304 -5.32 5.89 15.21
N TYR A 305 -5.66 4.89 14.39
CA TYR A 305 -4.76 3.78 14.06
C TYR A 305 -3.59 4.22 13.16
N GLY A 306 -3.82 5.14 12.22
CA GLY A 306 -2.77 5.69 11.34
C GLY A 306 -1.66 6.42 12.11
N LEU A 307 -2.00 7.11 13.21
CA LEU A 307 -1.03 7.81 14.05
C LEU A 307 0.03 6.89 14.70
N PHE A 308 -0.26 5.60 14.87
CA PHE A 308 0.73 4.62 15.36
C PHE A 308 1.75 4.23 14.28
N GLY A 309 1.39 4.32 12.99
CA GLY A 309 2.30 4.03 11.87
C GLY A 309 3.09 5.26 11.37
N ASP A 310 2.53 6.47 11.53
CA ASP A 310 3.02 7.71 10.90
C ASP A 310 3.92 8.61 11.80
N ARG A 311 4.48 8.09 12.91
CA ARG A 311 5.19 8.86 13.96
C ARG A 311 4.32 9.95 14.63
N GLY A 312 3.05 9.66 14.93
CA GLY A 312 2.16 10.59 15.63
C GLY A 312 2.63 10.89 17.06
N ALA A 313 2.57 12.15 17.49
CA ALA A 313 2.93 12.52 18.85
C ALA A 313 1.97 11.87 19.88
N ILE A 314 2.46 11.57 21.09
CA ILE A 314 1.64 10.89 22.11
C ILE A 314 0.40 11.70 22.50
N GLY A 315 0.46 13.03 22.36
CA GLY A 315 -0.67 13.95 22.54
C GLY A 315 -1.75 13.73 21.49
N ASP A 316 -1.37 13.65 20.22
CA ASP A 316 -2.27 13.43 19.09
C ASP A 316 -2.91 12.04 19.15
N ILE A 317 -2.15 11.02 19.52
CA ILE A 317 -2.69 9.66 19.73
C ILE A 317 -3.76 9.67 20.83
N LYS A 318 -3.49 10.33 21.96
CA LYS A 318 -4.47 10.43 23.07
C LYS A 318 -5.70 11.25 22.65
N LEU A 319 -5.51 12.35 21.93
CA LEU A 319 -6.60 13.20 21.45
C LEU A 319 -7.46 12.47 20.42
N ALA A 320 -6.86 11.89 19.38
CA ALA A 320 -7.54 11.12 18.35
C ALA A 320 -8.26 9.91 18.95
N GLY A 321 -7.65 9.23 19.94
CA GLY A 321 -8.28 8.14 20.67
C GLY A 321 -9.51 8.60 21.45
N LYS A 322 -9.42 9.74 22.16
CA LYS A 322 -10.56 10.34 22.87
C LYS A 322 -11.67 10.75 21.90
N GLU A 323 -11.34 11.46 20.83
CA GLU A 323 -12.30 11.88 19.81
C GLU A 323 -13.01 10.69 19.17
N MET A 324 -12.26 9.63 18.84
CA MET A 324 -12.80 8.39 18.29
C MET A 324 -13.78 7.72 19.27
N LEU A 325 -13.42 7.61 20.55
CA LEU A 325 -14.27 6.99 21.57
C LEU A 325 -15.51 7.83 21.91
N ASP A 326 -15.38 9.15 21.96
CA ASP A 326 -16.50 10.07 22.18
C ASP A 326 -17.47 10.07 20.98
N MET A 327 -16.92 10.04 19.76
CA MET A 327 -17.68 9.84 18.52
C MET A 327 -18.44 8.51 18.56
N LEU A 328 -17.75 7.41 18.86
CA LEU A 328 -18.35 6.08 18.95
C LEU A 328 -19.49 6.02 19.99
N ARG A 329 -19.25 6.53 21.20
CA ARG A 329 -20.25 6.56 22.27
C ARG A 329 -21.49 7.33 21.84
N ARG A 330 -21.30 8.50 21.22
CA ARG A 330 -22.41 9.32 20.74
C ARG A 330 -23.24 8.61 19.68
N GLU A 331 -22.61 7.99 18.69
CA GLU A 331 -23.34 7.28 17.63
C GLU A 331 -24.07 6.04 18.17
N LEU A 332 -23.46 5.28 19.08
CA LEU A 332 -24.11 4.14 19.72
C LEU A 332 -25.33 4.56 20.55
N VAL A 333 -25.25 5.68 21.28
CA VAL A 333 -26.40 6.24 22.01
C VAL A 333 -27.49 6.67 21.05
N TYR A 334 -27.16 7.38 19.97
CA TYR A 334 -28.14 7.79 18.97
C TYR A 334 -28.80 6.60 18.26
N LEU A 335 -28.04 5.56 17.95
CA LEU A 335 -28.55 4.31 17.41
C LEU A 335 -29.52 3.64 18.39
N ALA A 336 -29.16 3.54 19.67
CA ALA A 336 -30.03 2.98 20.70
C ALA A 336 -31.32 3.80 20.86
N CYS A 337 -31.23 5.13 20.88
CA CYS A 337 -32.40 6.01 20.96
C CYS A 337 -33.36 5.80 19.78
N LYS A 338 -32.84 5.72 18.54
CA LYS A 338 -33.64 5.44 17.35
C LYS A 338 -34.34 4.08 17.46
N GLN A 339 -33.63 3.03 17.88
CA GLN A 339 -34.22 1.70 18.03
C GLN A 339 -35.28 1.66 19.13
N ILE A 340 -35.03 2.28 20.28
CA ILE A 340 -36.01 2.35 21.39
C ILE A 340 -37.27 3.07 20.91
N PHE A 341 -37.13 4.20 20.22
CA PHE A 341 -38.26 4.93 19.65
C PHE A 341 -39.04 4.07 18.63
N THR A 342 -38.36 3.40 17.71
CA THR A 342 -39.00 2.48 16.75
C THR A 342 -39.67 1.31 17.46
N THR A 343 -39.07 0.77 18.51
CA THR A 343 -39.66 -0.33 19.29
C THR A 343 -40.95 0.12 19.99
N ILE A 344 -40.95 1.31 20.59
CA ILE A 344 -42.16 1.92 21.18
C ILE A 344 -43.23 2.10 20.10
N LEU A 345 -42.85 2.62 18.92
CA LEU A 345 -43.76 2.79 17.80
C LEU A 345 -44.40 1.45 17.38
N TYR A 346 -43.60 0.38 17.26
CA TYR A 346 -44.11 -0.95 16.93
C TYR A 346 -45.03 -1.51 18.02
N VAL A 347 -44.69 -1.34 19.30
CA VAL A 347 -45.52 -1.83 20.42
C VAL A 347 -46.86 -1.09 20.51
N VAL A 348 -46.87 0.23 20.27
CA VAL A 348 -48.06 1.08 20.39
C VAL A 348 -48.92 1.05 19.13
N VAL A 349 -48.33 1.29 17.97
CA VAL A 349 -49.05 1.44 16.69
C VAL A 349 -49.17 0.10 15.95
N GLY A 350 -48.19 -0.79 16.11
CA GLY A 350 -48.16 -2.09 15.43
C GLY A 350 -49.41 -2.93 15.63
N PRO A 351 -49.98 -3.08 16.85
CA PRO A 351 -51.24 -3.80 17.04
C PRO A 351 -52.40 -3.27 16.18
N THR A 352 -52.52 -1.95 16.02
CA THR A 352 -53.57 -1.35 15.19
C THR A 352 -53.34 -1.65 13.71
N VAL A 353 -52.08 -1.54 13.26
CA VAL A 353 -51.69 -1.81 11.87
C VAL A 353 -51.88 -3.30 11.53
N ILE A 354 -51.48 -4.21 12.41
CA ILE A 354 -51.60 -5.65 12.19
C ILE A 354 -53.07 -6.06 12.13
N ASN A 355 -53.93 -5.55 13.02
CA ASN A 355 -55.37 -5.84 12.96
C ASN A 355 -56.03 -5.33 11.66
N TYR A 356 -55.53 -4.23 11.11
CA TYR A 356 -56.00 -3.70 9.83
C TYR A 356 -55.53 -4.55 8.64
N LEU A 357 -54.26 -4.95 8.65
CA LEU A 357 -53.66 -5.73 7.55
C LEU A 357 -54.08 -7.20 7.57
N ILE A 358 -54.27 -7.78 8.75
CA ILE A 358 -54.62 -9.20 8.97
C ILE A 358 -55.86 -9.25 9.87
N PRO A 359 -57.07 -9.04 9.30
CA PRO A 359 -58.31 -9.13 10.07
C PRO A 359 -58.46 -10.55 10.67
N GLY A 360 -58.68 -10.62 11.99
CA GLY A 360 -58.90 -11.89 12.70
C GLY A 360 -57.68 -12.52 13.38
N ILE A 361 -56.55 -11.80 13.50
CA ILE A 361 -55.39 -12.28 14.26
C ILE A 361 -55.72 -12.53 15.74
N SER A 362 -55.15 -13.59 16.34
CA SER A 362 -55.45 -13.98 17.72
C SER A 362 -54.94 -12.93 18.73
N SER A 363 -55.66 -12.76 19.85
CA SER A 363 -55.20 -11.89 20.94
C SER A 363 -53.87 -12.37 21.55
N LEU A 364 -53.59 -13.67 21.45
CA LEU A 364 -52.34 -14.29 21.87
C LEU A 364 -51.17 -13.87 20.97
N SER A 365 -51.33 -13.93 19.64
CA SER A 365 -50.33 -13.44 18.68
C SER A 365 -49.98 -11.97 18.90
N MET A 366 -50.97 -11.16 19.29
CA MET A 366 -50.76 -9.74 19.59
C MET A 366 -49.99 -9.51 20.90
N ALA A 367 -50.18 -10.39 21.90
CA ALA A 367 -49.39 -10.36 23.13
C ALA A 367 -47.93 -10.76 22.86
N ILE A 368 -47.73 -11.85 22.11
CA ILE A 368 -46.41 -12.36 21.70
C ILE A 368 -45.66 -11.29 20.89
N PHE A 369 -46.33 -10.65 19.93
CA PHE A 369 -45.78 -9.58 19.10
C PHE A 369 -45.09 -8.49 19.94
N ARG A 370 -45.74 -8.02 21.00
CA ARG A 370 -45.20 -6.95 21.85
C ARG A 370 -43.90 -7.37 22.55
N PHE A 371 -43.85 -8.58 23.10
CA PHE A 371 -42.62 -9.10 23.73
C PHE A 371 -41.51 -9.29 22.71
N LEU A 372 -41.82 -9.80 21.53
CA LEU A 372 -40.84 -9.98 20.46
C LEU A 372 -40.31 -8.66 19.91
N CYS A 373 -41.15 -7.60 19.81
CA CYS A 373 -40.67 -6.27 19.44
C CYS A 373 -39.59 -5.76 20.39
N VAL A 374 -39.81 -5.90 21.71
CA VAL A 374 -38.82 -5.48 22.71
C VAL A 374 -37.57 -6.39 22.67
N GLY A 375 -37.78 -7.70 22.50
CA GLY A 375 -36.71 -8.68 22.34
C GLY A 375 -35.79 -8.34 21.16
N TYR A 376 -36.36 -8.16 19.96
CA TYR A 376 -35.62 -7.82 18.76
C TYR A 376 -35.01 -6.43 18.85
N GLY A 377 -35.72 -5.43 19.35
CA GLY A 377 -35.14 -4.09 19.56
C GLY A 377 -33.89 -4.12 20.45
N SER A 378 -33.92 -4.90 21.54
CA SER A 378 -32.77 -5.09 22.43
C SER A 378 -31.64 -5.87 21.75
N TYR A 379 -31.98 -6.91 20.97
CA TYR A 379 -31.03 -7.66 20.15
C TYR A 379 -30.30 -6.76 19.15
N ALA A 380 -31.01 -5.85 18.46
CA ALA A 380 -30.42 -4.94 17.48
C ALA A 380 -29.28 -4.13 18.10
N ILE A 381 -29.54 -3.54 19.27
CA ILE A 381 -28.57 -2.72 20.00
C ILE A 381 -27.40 -3.59 20.47
N ALA A 382 -27.68 -4.74 21.09
CA ALA A 382 -26.65 -5.66 21.58
C ALA A 382 -25.74 -6.18 20.44
N ASN A 383 -26.33 -6.51 19.29
CA ASN A 383 -25.61 -6.95 18.11
C ASN A 383 -24.72 -5.84 17.55
N SER A 384 -25.19 -4.59 17.50
CA SER A 384 -24.34 -3.44 17.13
C SER A 384 -23.14 -3.27 18.07
N LEU A 385 -23.33 -3.42 19.38
CA LEU A 385 -22.22 -3.37 20.36
C LEU A 385 -21.20 -4.48 20.13
N MET A 386 -21.67 -5.71 19.86
CA MET A 386 -20.80 -6.84 19.53
C MET A 386 -20.04 -6.62 18.21
N LEU A 387 -20.69 -6.10 17.17
CA LEU A 387 -20.03 -5.80 15.89
C LEU A 387 -18.92 -4.77 16.07
N ILE A 388 -19.09 -3.77 16.94
CA ILE A 388 -18.01 -2.85 17.32
C ILE A 388 -16.90 -3.57 18.11
N ALA A 389 -17.24 -4.50 19.00
CA ALA A 389 -16.22 -5.30 19.69
C ALA A 389 -15.38 -6.12 18.70
N LEU A 390 -16.02 -6.74 17.70
CA LEU A 390 -15.33 -7.43 16.60
C LEU A 390 -14.48 -6.47 15.75
N TYR A 391 -14.94 -5.23 15.57
CA TYR A 391 -14.20 -4.19 14.86
C TYR A 391 -12.88 -3.83 15.56
N PHE A 392 -12.83 -3.89 16.90
CA PHE A 392 -11.61 -3.76 17.71
C PHE A 392 -10.87 -5.08 17.98
N GLU A 393 -11.22 -6.15 17.25
CA GLU A 393 -10.65 -7.49 17.37
C GLU A 393 -10.85 -8.15 18.77
N ASP A 394 -11.89 -7.78 19.50
CA ASP A 394 -12.27 -8.41 20.77
C ASP A 394 -13.09 -9.70 20.56
N TYR A 395 -12.44 -10.74 20.01
CA TYR A 395 -13.09 -12.02 19.73
C TYR A 395 -13.59 -12.75 20.98
N THR A 396 -12.91 -12.58 22.12
CA THR A 396 -13.35 -13.17 23.40
C THR A 396 -14.64 -12.52 23.88
N GLY A 397 -14.74 -11.19 23.78
CA GLY A 397 -15.95 -10.46 24.13
C GLY A 397 -17.15 -10.87 23.29
N ALA A 398 -16.95 -11.02 21.97
CA ALA A 398 -17.99 -11.50 21.06
C ALA A 398 -18.47 -12.92 21.41
N LEU A 399 -17.55 -13.82 21.75
CA LEU A 399 -17.91 -15.19 22.15
C LEU A 399 -18.69 -15.24 23.46
N MET A 400 -18.29 -14.46 24.47
CA MET A 400 -19.01 -14.38 25.74
C MET A 400 -20.44 -13.85 25.54
N GLY A 401 -20.61 -12.78 24.75
CA GLY A 401 -21.91 -12.19 24.46
C GLY A 401 -22.84 -13.14 23.70
N SER A 402 -22.35 -13.70 22.58
CA SER A 402 -23.11 -14.63 21.75
C SER A 402 -23.43 -15.95 22.46
N GLY A 403 -22.50 -16.49 23.25
CA GLY A 403 -22.73 -17.69 24.05
C GLY A 403 -23.78 -17.51 25.14
N ALA A 404 -23.72 -16.40 25.87
CA ALA A 404 -24.74 -16.07 26.88
C ALA A 404 -26.11 -15.84 26.22
N PHE A 405 -26.14 -15.15 25.08
CA PHE A 405 -27.36 -14.94 24.29
C PHE A 405 -28.00 -16.27 23.88
N ALA A 406 -27.22 -17.15 23.24
CA ALA A 406 -27.67 -18.46 22.80
C ALA A 406 -28.22 -19.29 23.96
N LEU A 407 -27.43 -19.42 25.02
CA LEU A 407 -27.78 -20.22 26.19
C LEU A 407 -29.07 -19.71 26.85
N LEU A 408 -29.15 -18.42 27.16
CA LEU A 408 -30.27 -17.85 27.90
C LEU A 408 -31.54 -17.77 27.06
N SER A 409 -31.43 -17.44 25.77
CA SER A 409 -32.57 -17.44 24.84
C SER A 409 -33.17 -18.85 24.72
N THR A 410 -32.32 -19.86 24.50
CA THR A 410 -32.74 -21.27 24.39
C THR A 410 -33.32 -21.79 25.71
N VAL A 411 -32.60 -21.68 26.83
CA VAL A 411 -33.02 -22.23 28.12
C VAL A 411 -34.29 -21.54 28.65
N SER A 412 -34.38 -20.21 28.53
CA SER A 412 -35.56 -19.48 29.00
C SER A 412 -36.80 -19.79 28.15
N THR A 413 -36.63 -20.00 26.84
CA THR A 413 -37.73 -20.40 25.95
C THR A 413 -38.16 -21.84 26.21
N LEU A 414 -37.22 -22.76 26.43
CA LEU A 414 -37.52 -24.13 26.86
C LEU A 414 -38.28 -24.15 28.19
N TRP A 415 -37.84 -23.36 29.16
CA TRP A 415 -38.56 -23.23 30.43
C TRP A 415 -39.98 -22.68 30.24
N GLN A 416 -40.16 -21.71 29.34
CA GLN A 416 -41.48 -21.15 29.03
C GLN A 416 -42.43 -22.17 28.43
N ILE A 417 -42.00 -22.99 27.47
CA ILE A 417 -42.91 -24.00 26.89
C ILE A 417 -43.26 -25.12 27.88
N LEU A 418 -42.40 -25.39 28.88
CA LEU A 418 -42.61 -26.45 29.86
C LEU A 418 -43.43 -26.01 31.08
N LYS A 419 -43.30 -24.76 31.51
CA LYS A 419 -43.84 -24.25 32.79
C LYS A 419 -44.53 -22.88 32.71
N GLY A 420 -44.37 -22.15 31.61
CA GLY A 420 -44.90 -20.81 31.44
C GLY A 420 -46.33 -20.78 30.88
N GLU A 421 -47.03 -19.66 31.09
CA GLU A 421 -48.30 -19.40 30.42
C GLU A 421 -48.08 -18.89 28.99
N SER A 422 -48.90 -19.33 28.04
CA SER A 422 -48.75 -19.01 26.61
C SER A 422 -48.72 -17.52 26.31
N LYS A 423 -49.39 -16.70 27.11
CA LYS A 423 -49.44 -15.23 26.96
C LYS A 423 -48.09 -14.53 27.14
N TYR A 424 -47.10 -15.20 27.73
CA TYR A 424 -45.75 -14.67 27.96
C TYR A 424 -44.71 -15.23 26.99
N PHE A 425 -45.12 -15.97 25.95
CA PHE A 425 -44.19 -16.43 24.94
C PHE A 425 -43.54 -15.23 24.22
N GLY A 426 -42.22 -15.33 24.02
CA GLY A 426 -41.36 -14.23 23.56
C GLY A 426 -40.54 -13.58 24.68
N VAL A 427 -40.94 -13.71 25.95
CA VAL A 427 -40.15 -13.21 27.10
C VAL A 427 -38.81 -13.96 27.21
N GLY A 428 -38.74 -15.21 26.76
CA GLY A 428 -37.54 -16.05 26.90
C GLY A 428 -36.42 -15.55 26.01
N PHE A 429 -36.77 -15.20 24.78
CA PHE A 429 -35.90 -14.50 23.85
C PHE A 429 -35.46 -13.14 24.39
N PHE A 430 -36.41 -12.34 24.91
CA PHE A 430 -36.10 -11.04 25.51
C PHE A 430 -35.13 -11.13 26.69
N ALA A 431 -35.25 -12.14 27.56
CA ALA A 431 -34.31 -12.38 28.65
C ALA A 431 -32.89 -12.65 28.11
N GLY A 432 -32.77 -13.44 27.05
CA GLY A 432 -31.50 -13.69 26.36
C GLY A 432 -30.90 -12.42 25.76
N THR A 433 -31.71 -11.57 25.10
CA THR A 433 -31.22 -10.35 24.46
C THR A 433 -30.84 -9.26 25.44
N ILE A 434 -31.51 -9.16 26.59
CA ILE A 434 -31.08 -8.29 27.70
C ILE A 434 -29.72 -8.70 28.24
N ALA A 435 -29.53 -9.99 28.51
CA ALA A 435 -28.26 -10.48 29.02
C ALA A 435 -27.13 -10.21 28.01
N PHE A 436 -27.42 -10.45 26.73
CA PHE A 436 -26.51 -10.12 25.63
C PHE A 436 -26.14 -8.63 25.62
N PHE A 437 -27.13 -7.74 25.73
CA PHE A 437 -26.92 -6.30 25.78
C PHE A 437 -25.98 -5.88 26.91
N PHE A 438 -26.23 -6.32 28.14
CA PHE A 438 -25.40 -5.93 29.29
C PHE A 438 -23.99 -6.49 29.18
N ILE A 439 -23.83 -7.75 28.76
CA ILE A 439 -22.51 -8.37 28.58
C ILE A 439 -21.72 -7.61 27.50
N ALA A 440 -22.32 -7.34 26.35
CA ALA A 440 -21.69 -6.61 25.26
C ALA A 440 -21.32 -5.17 25.68
N LEU A 441 -22.20 -4.47 26.39
CA LEU A 441 -21.97 -3.10 26.87
C LEU A 441 -20.83 -3.03 27.90
N ILE A 442 -20.86 -3.91 28.91
CA ILE A 442 -19.83 -3.96 29.95
C ILE A 442 -18.47 -4.31 29.33
N ARG A 443 -18.46 -5.31 28.43
CA ARG A 443 -17.24 -5.74 27.75
C ARG A 443 -16.66 -4.65 26.85
N LEU A 444 -17.50 -3.99 26.05
CA LEU A 444 -17.05 -2.92 25.17
C LEU A 444 -16.47 -1.73 25.95
N ASN A 445 -17.13 -1.31 27.04
CA ASN A 445 -16.60 -0.25 27.91
C ASN A 445 -15.27 -0.65 28.56
N TRP A 446 -15.15 -1.90 29.02
CA TRP A 446 -13.91 -2.41 29.59
C TRP A 446 -12.77 -2.45 28.57
N TYR A 447 -13.07 -2.91 27.34
CA TYR A 447 -12.07 -3.04 26.26
C TYR A 447 -11.61 -1.67 25.77
N THR A 448 -12.55 -0.77 25.47
CA THR A 448 -12.25 0.59 24.99
C THR A 448 -11.52 1.43 26.02
N GLY A 449 -11.78 1.25 27.32
CA GLY A 449 -11.03 1.88 28.40
C GLY A 449 -9.56 1.45 28.50
N ARG A 450 -9.18 0.35 27.83
CA ARG A 450 -7.82 -0.21 27.78
C ARG A 450 -7.31 -0.35 26.34
N LEU A 451 -7.90 0.39 25.40
CA LEU A 451 -7.60 0.25 23.99
C LEU A 451 -6.10 0.39 23.66
N PRO A 452 -5.35 1.38 24.21
CA PRO A 452 -3.92 1.48 23.95
C PRO A 452 -3.12 0.25 24.40
N TYR A 453 -3.52 -0.36 25.52
CA TYR A 453 -2.87 -1.58 26.03
C TYR A 453 -3.08 -2.76 25.08
N PHE A 454 -4.30 -2.98 24.59
CA PHE A 454 -4.57 -4.07 23.64
C PHE A 454 -3.90 -3.85 22.28
N LEU A 455 -3.73 -2.59 21.88
CA LEU A 455 -3.09 -2.24 20.61
C LEU A 455 -1.56 -2.39 20.67
N LEU A 456 -0.92 -1.93 21.75
CA LEU A 456 0.54 -1.89 21.86
C LEU A 456 1.15 -3.12 22.53
N SER A 457 0.46 -3.70 23.52
CA SER A 457 1.02 -4.77 24.36
C SER A 457 0.63 -6.18 23.93
N ARG A 458 -0.28 -6.31 22.98
CA ARG A 458 -0.74 -7.61 22.47
C ARG A 458 -0.02 -7.93 21.16
N GLN A 459 1.31 -8.11 21.22
CA GLN A 459 2.03 -8.69 20.09
C GLN A 459 1.43 -10.07 19.80
N SER A 460 0.97 -10.27 18.57
CA SER A 460 0.56 -11.59 18.11
C SER A 460 1.83 -12.42 17.95
N LEU A 461 2.10 -13.33 18.90
CA LEU A 461 2.98 -14.46 18.64
C LEU A 461 2.45 -15.12 17.36
N VAL A 462 3.26 -15.16 16.29
CA VAL A 462 2.89 -15.80 15.03
C VAL A 462 2.46 -17.23 15.38
N PRO A 463 1.15 -17.58 15.27
CA PRO A 463 0.71 -18.90 15.64
C PRO A 463 1.30 -19.89 14.64
N ASP A 464 1.83 -21.02 15.11
CA ASP A 464 2.29 -22.12 14.25
C ASP A 464 1.08 -22.65 13.45
N THR A 465 0.95 -22.23 12.19
CA THR A 465 -0.16 -22.55 11.29
C THR A 465 -0.16 -24.02 10.84
N GLN A 466 0.81 -24.83 11.31
CA GLN A 466 0.96 -26.22 10.88
C GLN A 466 0.24 -27.24 11.77
N LYS A 467 -0.39 -26.84 12.88
CA LYS A 467 -1.05 -27.74 13.84
C LYS A 467 -2.50 -27.32 14.10
N GLY A 468 -3.43 -28.28 14.02
CA GLY A 468 -4.84 -28.03 14.26
C GLY A 468 -5.77 -29.13 13.74
N LEU A 469 -7.02 -29.11 14.19
CA LEU A 469 -8.04 -30.07 13.76
C LEU A 469 -8.42 -29.82 12.29
N PHE A 470 -8.55 -28.55 11.91
CA PHE A 470 -8.93 -28.17 10.55
C PHE A 470 -7.74 -28.26 9.57
N VAL A 471 -6.49 -28.11 10.03
CA VAL A 471 -5.28 -28.48 9.27
C VAL A 471 -5.30 -29.98 8.94
N THR A 472 -5.64 -30.82 9.91
CA THR A 472 -5.74 -32.28 9.73
C THR A 472 -6.87 -32.63 8.76
N LEU A 473 -8.02 -31.95 8.89
CA LEU A 473 -9.14 -32.08 7.98
C LEU A 473 -8.76 -31.67 6.54
N ARG A 474 -8.07 -30.54 6.36
CA ARG A 474 -7.55 -30.09 5.05
C ARG A 474 -6.66 -31.16 4.42
N ARG A 475 -5.69 -31.71 5.17
CA ARG A 475 -4.81 -32.79 4.68
C ARG A 475 -5.60 -34.05 4.32
N PHE A 476 -6.59 -34.42 5.14
CA PHE A 476 -7.46 -35.57 4.88
C PHE A 476 -8.26 -35.42 3.58
N VAL A 477 -8.89 -34.26 3.37
CA VAL A 477 -9.67 -33.95 2.16
C VAL A 477 -8.76 -33.91 0.92
N LEU A 478 -7.56 -33.32 1.05
CA LEU A 478 -6.58 -33.28 -0.04
C LEU A 478 -6.07 -34.68 -0.43
N LYS A 479 -6.05 -35.65 0.49
CA LYS A 479 -5.56 -37.02 0.24
C LYS A 479 -6.60 -37.95 -0.39
N HIS A 480 -7.91 -37.69 -0.23
CA HIS A 480 -8.98 -38.61 -0.67
C HIS A 480 -9.68 -38.13 -1.96
N ALA A 481 -9.27 -38.67 -3.11
CA ALA A 481 -9.80 -38.30 -4.43
C ALA A 481 -11.33 -38.48 -4.59
N LEU A 482 -11.92 -39.51 -3.95
CA LEU A 482 -13.37 -39.74 -3.98
C LEU A 482 -14.14 -38.62 -3.27
N LEU A 483 -13.61 -38.12 -2.16
CA LEU A 483 -14.22 -37.03 -1.41
C LEU A 483 -14.19 -35.72 -2.21
N LYS A 484 -13.08 -35.46 -2.94
CA LYS A 484 -12.98 -34.32 -3.87
C LYS A 484 -14.01 -34.38 -4.99
N ARG A 485 -14.20 -35.57 -5.59
CA ARG A 485 -15.20 -35.78 -6.65
C ARG A 485 -16.64 -35.60 -6.14
N LEU A 486 -16.94 -36.08 -4.93
CA LEU A 486 -18.23 -35.88 -4.28
C LEU A 486 -18.51 -34.39 -4.03
N LEU A 487 -17.52 -33.65 -3.52
CA LEU A 487 -17.63 -32.21 -3.25
C LEU A 487 -17.83 -31.40 -4.55
N ALA A 488 -17.12 -31.74 -5.62
CA ALA A 488 -17.31 -31.12 -6.93
C ALA A 488 -18.69 -31.41 -7.54
N LEU A 489 -19.18 -32.65 -7.43
CA LEU A 489 -20.52 -33.03 -7.88
C LEU A 489 -21.62 -32.29 -7.10
N LEU A 490 -21.45 -32.09 -5.80
CA LEU A 490 -22.40 -31.33 -4.97
C LEU A 490 -22.39 -29.84 -5.31
N LEU A 491 -21.23 -29.27 -5.65
CA LEU A 491 -21.12 -27.89 -6.14
C LEU A 491 -21.87 -27.72 -7.47
N ILE A 492 -21.66 -28.64 -8.42
CA ILE A 492 -22.35 -28.65 -9.72
C ILE A 492 -23.86 -28.86 -9.55
N ALA A 493 -24.27 -29.74 -8.63
CA ALA A 493 -25.67 -29.98 -8.33
C ALA A 493 -26.35 -28.78 -7.64
N ALA A 494 -25.65 -28.07 -6.76
CA ALA A 494 -26.15 -26.87 -6.09
C ALA A 494 -26.30 -25.67 -7.06
N LEU A 495 -25.40 -25.55 -8.05
CA LEU A 495 -25.45 -24.51 -9.08
C LEU A 495 -26.48 -24.78 -10.20
N GLY A 496 -27.06 -25.98 -10.25
CA GLY A 496 -28.28 -26.30 -11.00
C GLY A 496 -28.33 -25.90 -12.48
N LEU A 497 -28.03 -26.84 -13.39
CA LEU A 497 -28.59 -26.93 -14.76
C LEU A 497 -28.92 -25.62 -15.48
N SER A 498 -27.90 -24.77 -15.71
CA SER A 498 -27.86 -23.90 -16.88
C SER A 498 -26.48 -24.03 -17.51
N GLY A 499 -26.43 -24.42 -18.77
CA GLY A 499 -25.20 -24.76 -19.50
C GLY A 499 -24.12 -23.71 -19.33
N LEU A 500 -23.10 -24.04 -18.56
CA LEU A 500 -21.80 -23.38 -18.58
C LEU A 500 -20.82 -24.42 -19.13
N GLU A 501 -20.63 -24.40 -20.44
CA GLU A 501 -19.49 -25.03 -21.14
C GLU A 501 -18.12 -24.42 -20.71
N GLY A 502 -18.05 -23.65 -19.62
CA GLY A 502 -16.82 -23.07 -19.07
C GLY A 502 -16.12 -23.94 -18.02
N CYS A 503 -16.74 -25.00 -17.48
CA CYS A 503 -16.09 -25.91 -16.54
C CYS A 503 -15.42 -27.08 -17.27
N ARG A 504 -14.39 -26.78 -18.08
CA ARG A 504 -13.30 -27.75 -18.22
C ARG A 504 -12.51 -27.70 -16.93
N ALA A 505 -12.52 -28.81 -16.21
CA ALA A 505 -11.59 -29.07 -15.13
C ALA A 505 -10.17 -28.93 -15.70
N HIS A 506 -9.56 -27.76 -15.52
CA HIS A 506 -8.13 -27.61 -15.74
C HIS A 506 -7.43 -28.34 -14.59
N ASP A 507 -6.54 -29.22 -15.00
CA ASP A 507 -5.96 -30.29 -14.21
C ASP A 507 -5.40 -29.86 -12.85
N ALA A 508 -5.84 -30.60 -11.83
CA ALA A 508 -5.02 -30.85 -10.66
C ALA A 508 -3.84 -31.75 -11.09
N GLY A 509 -2.75 -31.12 -11.55
CA GLY A 509 -1.40 -31.66 -11.57
C GLY A 509 -0.86 -32.17 -12.91
N SER A 510 0.02 -31.38 -13.53
CA SER A 510 1.39 -31.81 -13.88
C SER A 510 2.24 -30.62 -14.35
N LEU A 511 3.47 -30.57 -13.86
CA LEU A 511 4.58 -29.80 -14.40
C LEU A 511 4.93 -30.25 -15.84
N ASN A 512 5.50 -29.29 -16.58
CA ASN A 512 6.45 -29.37 -17.71
C ASN A 512 6.00 -29.29 -19.19
N ASP A 513 6.70 -28.35 -19.85
CA ASP A 513 7.29 -28.32 -21.21
C ASP A 513 6.48 -27.93 -22.47
N SER A 514 6.71 -26.67 -22.88
CA SER A 514 7.24 -26.24 -24.20
C SER A 514 6.33 -26.07 -25.45
N ASN A 515 6.68 -25.00 -26.19
CA ASN A 515 6.54 -24.71 -27.64
C ASN A 515 5.24 -24.12 -28.24
N ASP A 516 5.25 -22.78 -28.34
CA ASP A 516 5.31 -21.93 -29.55
C ASP A 516 4.33 -22.05 -30.76
N MET A 517 4.09 -20.86 -31.33
CA MET A 517 3.55 -20.44 -32.64
C MET A 517 2.03 -20.30 -32.91
N GLY A 518 1.61 -19.04 -33.12
CA GLY A 518 1.29 -18.59 -34.49
C GLY A 518 -0.08 -17.92 -34.80
N GLN A 519 0.01 -16.62 -35.16
CA GLN A 519 -0.76 -15.86 -36.18
C GLN A 519 -2.05 -15.06 -35.84
N ALA A 520 -1.89 -13.71 -35.74
CA ALA A 520 -2.36 -12.61 -36.63
C ALA A 520 -3.76 -12.71 -37.30
N LYS A 521 -4.60 -11.66 -37.52
CA LYS A 521 -4.44 -10.20 -37.70
C LYS A 521 -5.84 -9.55 -37.89
N ALA A 522 -6.03 -8.25 -37.61
CA ALA A 522 -6.55 -7.21 -38.54
C ALA A 522 -7.14 -5.95 -37.83
N ASP A 523 -6.77 -4.79 -38.38
CA ASP A 523 -6.79 -3.42 -37.85
C ASP A 523 -8.05 -2.57 -38.16
N GLU A 524 -8.26 -1.47 -37.42
CA GLU A 524 -8.86 -0.21 -37.93
C GLU A 524 -8.24 1.05 -37.26
N VAL A 525 -8.13 2.13 -38.05
CA VAL A 525 -7.23 3.32 -38.02
C VAL A 525 -7.77 4.51 -37.17
N ARG A 526 -7.10 5.02 -36.12
CA ARG A 526 -6.05 6.09 -35.93
C ARG A 526 -6.43 7.58 -36.16
N ALA A 527 -6.11 8.42 -35.15
CA ALA A 527 -5.90 9.89 -35.20
C ALA A 527 -4.70 10.23 -34.26
N PRO A 528 -3.99 11.37 -34.44
CA PRO A 528 -2.52 11.43 -34.56
C PRO A 528 -1.74 11.39 -33.23
N ASP A 529 -0.61 10.67 -33.27
CA ASP A 529 0.24 10.33 -32.13
C ASP A 529 1.28 11.42 -31.78
N LYS A 530 1.53 11.53 -30.47
CA LYS A 530 2.80 11.96 -29.86
C LYS A 530 3.93 11.00 -30.29
N PRO A 531 5.22 11.39 -30.26
CA PRO A 531 6.30 10.47 -30.59
C PRO A 531 6.31 9.26 -29.63
N THR A 532 5.73 8.14 -30.07
CA THR A 532 5.74 6.87 -29.35
C THR A 532 7.10 6.22 -29.46
N VAL A 533 7.88 6.27 -28.37
CA VAL A 533 8.92 5.27 -28.11
C VAL A 533 8.19 3.94 -27.89
N ILE A 534 8.39 2.99 -28.79
CA ILE A 534 7.77 1.67 -28.70
C ILE A 534 8.47 0.92 -27.57
N LYS A 535 7.83 0.81 -26.39
CA LYS A 535 8.30 -0.08 -25.30
C LYS A 535 8.39 -1.52 -25.82
N ALA A 536 9.60 -2.08 -25.84
CA ALA A 536 9.82 -3.47 -26.22
C ALA A 536 9.16 -4.39 -25.17
N LYS A 537 8.30 -5.33 -25.61
CA LYS A 537 7.75 -6.37 -24.73
C LYS A 537 8.85 -7.36 -24.35
N LYS A 538 9.14 -7.48 -23.05
CA LYS A 538 10.04 -8.50 -22.50
C LYS A 538 9.42 -9.89 -22.66
N ALA A 539 10.26 -10.87 -23.02
CA ALA A 539 9.90 -12.28 -23.07
C ALA A 539 9.84 -12.86 -21.66
N ASP A 540 8.80 -13.63 -21.39
CA ASP A 540 8.47 -14.27 -20.12
C ASP A 540 9.60 -15.22 -19.66
N LYS A 541 10.42 -14.76 -18.72
CA LYS A 541 11.32 -15.59 -17.90
C LYS A 541 10.90 -15.37 -16.46
N GLY A 542 10.45 -16.44 -15.80
CA GLY A 542 9.83 -16.42 -14.48
C GLY A 542 10.76 -16.06 -13.31
N GLU A 543 11.23 -14.83 -13.24
CA GLU A 543 11.81 -14.19 -12.06
C GLU A 543 11.07 -12.89 -11.73
N VAL A 544 10.88 -12.62 -10.44
CA VAL A 544 10.20 -11.42 -9.94
C VAL A 544 11.15 -10.24 -10.03
N ASN A 545 11.23 -9.59 -11.19
CA ASN A 545 11.90 -8.30 -11.35
C ASN A 545 10.98 -7.19 -10.80
N ILE A 546 11.58 -6.10 -10.31
CA ILE A 546 10.80 -4.89 -9.98
C ILE A 546 10.09 -4.37 -11.24
N SER A 547 8.84 -3.94 -11.10
CA SER A 547 8.04 -3.39 -12.19
C SER A 547 7.50 -2.02 -11.78
N GLU A 548 7.80 -1.00 -12.57
CA GLU A 548 7.34 0.36 -12.36
C GLU A 548 5.83 0.51 -12.69
N ASN A 549 5.17 1.44 -12.02
CA ASN A 549 3.78 1.79 -12.27
C ASN A 549 3.67 2.89 -13.34
N ASP A 550 3.48 2.48 -14.58
CA ASP A 550 3.36 3.37 -15.74
C ASP A 550 2.25 4.43 -15.59
N GLU A 551 1.17 4.14 -14.85
CA GLU A 551 0.05 5.08 -14.65
C GLU A 551 0.45 6.34 -13.85
N LEU A 552 1.58 6.32 -13.13
CA LEU A 552 2.05 7.46 -12.35
C LEU A 552 2.39 8.67 -13.21
N TYR A 553 2.85 8.44 -14.42
CA TYR A 553 3.41 9.48 -15.29
C TYR A 553 2.36 10.12 -16.20
N ASP A 554 1.17 9.52 -16.29
CA ASP A 554 0.00 10.07 -16.99
C ASP A 554 -0.84 11.04 -16.14
N THR A 555 -0.40 11.34 -14.91
CA THR A 555 -1.22 12.07 -13.92
C THR A 555 -1.26 13.59 -14.11
N TRP A 556 -0.29 14.16 -14.83
CA TRP A 556 -0.23 15.61 -15.10
C TRP A 556 0.50 15.94 -16.41
N ASP A 557 0.32 17.16 -16.91
CA ASP A 557 1.04 17.66 -18.10
C ASP A 557 2.44 18.11 -17.71
N ASP A 558 3.46 17.34 -18.10
CA ASP A 558 4.86 17.60 -17.75
C ASP A 558 5.49 18.78 -18.53
N ASN A 559 4.80 19.28 -19.56
CA ASN A 559 5.21 20.45 -20.35
C ASN A 559 4.71 21.79 -19.76
N LYS A 560 4.39 21.82 -18.47
CA LYS A 560 3.92 23.04 -17.77
C LYS A 560 4.66 23.28 -16.46
N VAL A 561 4.95 24.54 -16.20
CA VAL A 561 5.46 25.00 -14.89
C VAL A 561 4.28 25.22 -13.95
N THR A 562 4.34 24.60 -12.78
CA THR A 562 3.31 24.73 -11.73
C THR A 562 3.58 25.92 -10.83
N THR A 563 2.55 26.70 -10.51
CA THR A 563 2.70 27.85 -9.62
C THR A 563 2.23 27.47 -8.21
N MET A 564 3.11 27.64 -7.22
CA MET A 564 2.84 27.40 -5.81
C MET A 564 2.78 28.71 -5.04
N TYR A 565 1.69 28.92 -4.30
CA TYR A 565 1.51 30.05 -3.40
C TYR A 565 1.56 29.55 -1.96
N LEU A 566 2.59 29.94 -1.21
CA LEU A 566 2.82 29.54 0.16
C LEU A 566 2.69 30.74 1.10
N THR A 567 1.64 30.77 1.92
CA THR A 567 1.56 31.73 3.04
C THR A 567 2.09 31.07 4.30
N VAL A 568 3.19 31.59 4.86
CA VAL A 568 3.84 31.08 6.06
C VAL A 568 3.32 31.83 7.29
N SER A 569 3.02 31.11 8.35
CA SER A 569 2.45 31.66 9.59
C SER A 569 3.04 31.00 10.83
N PRO A 570 3.04 31.67 12.00
CA PRO A 570 3.58 31.10 13.23
C PRO A 570 2.81 29.83 13.61
N GLY A 571 3.55 28.76 13.87
CA GLY A 571 3.00 27.50 14.30
C GLY A 571 3.00 27.31 15.80
N ASN A 572 3.41 26.13 16.23
CA ASN A 572 3.43 25.75 17.63
C ASN A 572 4.72 25.02 18.01
N LYS A 573 5.08 25.13 19.29
CA LYS A 573 6.30 24.50 19.82
C LYS A 573 6.27 22.98 19.86
N ALA A 574 5.08 22.37 19.82
CA ALA A 574 4.94 20.93 20.00
C ALA A 574 5.41 20.14 18.77
N ASP A 575 5.29 20.70 17.57
CA ASP A 575 5.77 20.11 16.31
C ASP A 575 7.02 20.82 15.74
N GLY A 576 7.54 21.81 16.47
CA GLY A 576 8.72 22.61 16.11
C GLY A 576 8.45 23.61 14.98
N SER A 577 7.19 24.05 14.82
CA SER A 577 6.77 25.00 13.78
C SER A 577 6.63 26.45 14.27
N ASP A 578 7.04 26.76 15.50
CA ASP A 578 6.98 28.08 16.12
C ASP A 578 8.10 29.05 15.71
N HIS A 579 8.71 28.83 14.54
CA HIS A 579 9.81 29.64 14.02
C HIS A 579 9.36 30.60 12.91
N THR A 580 10.07 31.72 12.80
CA THR A 580 9.82 32.70 11.74
C THR A 580 10.42 32.26 10.41
N TRP A 581 9.92 32.82 9.31
CA TRP A 581 10.49 32.56 7.99
C TRP A 581 11.95 33.01 7.89
N LYS A 582 12.33 34.09 8.59
CA LYS A 582 13.72 34.55 8.73
C LYS A 582 14.59 33.51 9.43
N GLU A 583 14.13 32.96 10.56
CA GLU A 583 14.86 31.94 11.31
C GLU A 583 15.10 30.68 10.47
N ILE A 584 14.08 30.20 9.74
CA ILE A 584 14.19 29.02 8.87
C ILE A 584 15.28 29.20 7.81
N ASN A 585 15.41 30.41 7.26
CA ASN A 585 16.36 30.71 6.19
C ASN A 585 17.76 31.13 6.69
N THR A 586 17.95 31.29 8.00
CA THR A 586 19.23 31.76 8.58
C THR A 586 20.24 30.63 8.78
N TYR A 587 19.79 29.50 9.33
CA TYR A 587 20.70 28.45 9.83
C TYR A 587 21.00 27.37 8.78
N SER A 588 22.24 26.92 8.72
CA SER A 588 22.66 25.76 7.90
C SER A 588 22.52 24.43 8.66
N ASP A 589 22.66 23.30 7.94
CA ASP A 589 22.66 21.96 8.57
C ASP A 589 23.72 21.83 9.68
N ASP A 590 24.90 22.44 9.49
CA ASP A 590 25.97 22.41 10.48
C ASP A 590 25.64 23.24 11.71
N ASP A 591 24.92 24.35 11.55
CA ASP A 591 24.47 25.17 12.67
C ASP A 591 23.50 24.37 13.54
N TYR A 592 22.53 23.67 12.93
CA TYR A 592 21.62 22.79 13.66
C TYR A 592 22.35 21.68 14.42
N LYS A 593 23.36 21.05 13.79
CA LYS A 593 24.20 20.03 14.44
C LYS A 593 24.97 20.61 15.63
N LYS A 594 25.57 21.81 15.49
CA LYS A 594 26.30 22.50 16.58
C LYS A 594 25.37 22.93 17.71
N MET A 595 24.15 23.36 17.38
CA MET A 595 23.13 23.75 18.35
C MET A 595 22.50 22.55 19.06
N GLY A 596 22.56 21.36 18.47
CA GLY A 596 21.94 20.15 19.00
C GLY A 596 20.41 20.20 18.98
N VAL A 597 19.82 20.90 18.01
CA VAL A 597 18.36 21.05 17.85
C VAL A 597 17.90 20.57 16.48
N ASP A 598 16.64 20.15 16.40
CA ASP A 598 16.00 19.82 15.12
C ASP A 598 15.90 21.05 14.23
N ARG A 599 15.84 20.83 12.90
CA ARG A 599 15.65 21.92 11.93
C ARG A 599 14.35 22.67 12.21
N TYR A 600 14.45 23.99 12.23
CA TYR A 600 13.31 24.87 12.43
C TYR A 600 12.30 24.72 11.28
N LYS A 601 11.01 24.85 11.64
CA LYS A 601 9.90 24.76 10.71
C LYS A 601 8.94 25.92 10.94
N ALA A 602 8.10 26.18 9.94
CA ALA A 602 6.94 27.06 10.08
C ALA A 602 5.70 26.36 9.53
N GLU A 603 4.53 26.80 9.97
CA GLU A 603 3.28 26.42 9.35
C GLU A 603 3.08 27.17 8.04
N GLY A 604 2.42 26.53 7.07
CA GLY A 604 2.10 27.17 5.81
C GLY A 604 0.73 26.79 5.27
N LEU A 605 0.09 27.73 4.56
CA LEU A 605 -1.02 27.50 3.67
C LEU A 605 -0.48 27.46 2.23
N LEU A 606 -0.42 26.25 1.67
CA LEU A 606 -0.01 26.00 0.29
C LEU A 606 -1.23 25.87 -0.62
N LYS A 607 -1.22 26.63 -1.72
CA LYS A 607 -2.15 26.51 -2.84
C LYS A 607 -1.37 26.28 -4.13
N ILE A 608 -1.83 25.40 -5.00
CA ILE A 608 -1.09 24.96 -6.18
C ILE A 608 -1.96 25.11 -7.43
N ASP A 609 -1.52 25.93 -8.38
CA ASP A 609 -2.06 26.00 -9.73
C ASP A 609 -1.18 25.17 -10.68
N GLU A 610 -1.69 24.03 -11.12
CA GLU A 610 -0.95 23.12 -12.01
C GLU A 610 -0.83 23.66 -13.44
N THR A 611 -1.67 24.63 -13.82
CA THR A 611 -1.77 25.16 -15.19
C THR A 611 -0.89 26.36 -15.47
N GLY A 612 -0.49 27.09 -14.42
CA GLY A 612 0.26 28.35 -14.52
C GLY A 612 -0.59 29.54 -14.99
N GLU A 613 -1.91 29.39 -15.08
CA GLU A 613 -2.86 30.39 -15.59
C GLU A 613 -3.62 31.14 -14.47
N GLY A 614 -3.24 30.89 -13.21
CA GLY A 614 -3.87 31.43 -12.00
C GLY A 614 -4.76 30.42 -11.28
N LEU A 615 -4.89 30.60 -9.96
CA LEU A 615 -5.68 29.74 -9.06
C LEU A 615 -7.18 29.72 -9.44
N LYS A 616 -7.71 28.52 -9.65
CA LYS A 616 -9.11 28.25 -10.02
C LYS A 616 -9.79 27.33 -8.97
N PRO A 617 -11.13 27.41 -8.82
CA PRO A 617 -11.86 26.48 -7.95
C PRO A 617 -11.63 25.02 -8.37
N GLY A 618 -11.14 24.20 -7.42
CA GLY A 618 -10.76 22.81 -7.66
C GLY A 618 -9.26 22.57 -7.57
N ASP A 619 -8.44 23.63 -7.65
CA ASP A 619 -6.99 23.56 -7.46
C ASP A 619 -6.64 23.15 -6.02
N TYR A 620 -5.48 22.51 -5.85
CA TYR A 620 -5.05 22.03 -4.55
C TYR A 620 -4.92 23.20 -3.56
N GLY A 621 -5.56 23.06 -2.40
CA GLY A 621 -5.55 24.09 -1.36
C GLY A 621 -6.39 25.32 -1.66
N TYR A 622 -7.12 25.40 -2.78
CA TYR A 622 -7.91 26.57 -3.17
C TYR A 622 -8.90 26.99 -2.06
N ASP A 623 -9.70 26.05 -1.56
CA ASP A 623 -10.71 26.24 -0.52
C ASP A 623 -10.13 26.28 0.92
N GLU A 624 -8.82 26.06 1.08
CA GLU A 624 -8.17 26.06 2.39
C GLU A 624 -7.91 27.50 2.85
N VAL A 625 -8.20 27.75 4.13
CA VAL A 625 -8.06 29.05 4.81
C VAL A 625 -7.22 28.97 6.08
N THR A 626 -6.72 27.77 6.41
CA THR A 626 -5.86 27.48 7.56
C THR A 626 -4.64 26.72 7.07
N PRO A 627 -3.47 26.83 7.74
CA PRO A 627 -2.27 26.10 7.33
C PRO A 627 -2.51 24.62 7.08
N ASN A 628 -2.10 24.14 5.91
CA ASN A 628 -2.24 22.76 5.44
C ASN A 628 -0.88 22.07 5.25
N VAL A 629 0.23 22.80 5.38
CA VAL A 629 1.59 22.28 5.30
C VAL A 629 2.45 22.75 6.48
N SER A 630 3.59 22.08 6.64
CA SER A 630 4.76 22.59 7.36
C SER A 630 5.90 22.73 6.36
N VAL A 631 6.74 23.73 6.54
CA VAL A 631 7.87 24.03 5.64
C VAL A 631 9.15 24.16 6.46
N GLN A 632 10.24 23.63 5.92
CA GLN A 632 11.59 23.71 6.48
C GLN A 632 12.63 23.70 5.37
N ILE A 633 13.87 24.10 5.68
CA ILE A 633 14.98 23.94 4.74
C ILE A 633 15.40 22.48 4.57
N ARG A 634 15.96 22.14 3.40
CA ARG A 634 16.45 20.79 3.08
C ARG A 634 17.83 20.80 2.43
N GLY A 635 18.44 19.61 2.41
CA GLY A 635 19.80 19.36 1.93
C GLY A 635 20.84 19.48 3.04
N GLN A 636 22.09 19.21 2.69
CA GLN A 636 23.27 19.37 3.56
C GLN A 636 23.98 20.66 3.18
N THR A 637 24.91 20.61 2.22
CA THR A 637 25.67 21.79 1.74
C THR A 637 24.77 22.87 1.16
N SER A 638 23.68 22.51 0.48
CA SER A 638 22.74 23.47 -0.13
C SER A 638 22.05 24.39 0.87
N THR A 639 22.06 24.05 2.18
CA THR A 639 21.50 24.93 3.22
C THR A 639 22.32 26.20 3.43
N ARG A 640 23.59 26.22 3.01
CA ARG A 640 24.49 27.38 3.08
C ARG A 640 24.26 28.38 1.93
N ALA A 641 23.61 27.99 0.83
CA ALA A 641 23.38 28.86 -0.32
C ALA A 641 22.33 29.96 -0.01
N ASP A 642 22.39 31.11 -0.68
CA ASP A 642 21.42 32.20 -0.44
C ASP A 642 20.01 31.81 -0.88
N GLN A 643 19.90 31.19 -2.06
CA GLN A 643 18.63 30.61 -2.51
C GLN A 643 18.46 29.20 -1.91
N LYS A 644 17.56 29.06 -0.92
CA LYS A 644 17.36 27.81 -0.17
C LYS A 644 16.55 26.76 -0.94
N ASN A 645 16.78 25.50 -0.60
CA ASN A 645 15.91 24.38 -0.93
C ASN A 645 14.88 24.16 0.19
N TYR A 646 13.64 23.80 -0.16
CA TYR A 646 12.57 23.60 0.82
C TYR A 646 12.01 22.19 0.81
N LYS A 647 11.75 21.64 2.00
CA LYS A 647 10.90 20.47 2.20
C LYS A 647 9.55 20.96 2.71
N ILE A 648 8.52 20.75 1.90
CA ILE A 648 7.14 21.06 2.25
C ILE A 648 6.43 19.76 2.58
N ARG A 649 5.99 19.60 3.83
CA ARG A 649 5.25 18.43 4.30
C ARG A 649 3.79 18.81 4.53
N ILE A 650 2.90 18.19 3.75
CA ILE A 650 1.46 18.30 3.91
C ILE A 650 1.05 17.70 5.26
N LYS A 651 0.26 18.46 6.03
CA LYS A 651 -0.21 18.08 7.37
C LYS A 651 -1.12 16.85 7.31
N ASP A 652 -1.14 16.09 8.40
CA ASP A 652 -1.98 14.90 8.50
C ASP A 652 -3.48 15.27 8.45
N GLY A 653 -4.27 14.44 7.78
CA GLY A 653 -5.70 14.70 7.54
C GLY A 653 -6.01 15.69 6.42
N LYS A 654 -5.01 16.33 5.79
CA LYS A 654 -5.17 17.12 4.56
C LYS A 654 -5.06 16.23 3.31
N GLU A 655 -5.60 16.73 2.21
CA GLU A 655 -5.51 16.08 0.90
C GLU A 655 -4.04 15.94 0.49
N ARG A 656 -3.66 14.82 -0.13
CA ARG A 656 -2.30 14.61 -0.64
C ARG A 656 -2.21 15.17 -2.05
N PHE A 657 -1.08 15.76 -2.42
CA PHE A 657 -0.85 16.25 -3.78
C PHE A 657 -0.39 15.06 -4.65
N HIS A 658 -1.24 14.58 -5.55
CA HIS A 658 -0.97 13.41 -6.42
C HIS A 658 -0.40 12.19 -5.66
N GLY A 659 -0.98 11.91 -4.49
CA GLY A 659 -0.55 10.82 -3.61
C GLY A 659 0.64 11.12 -2.71
N MET A 660 1.38 12.22 -2.95
CA MET A 660 2.54 12.65 -2.17
C MET A 660 2.14 13.43 -0.93
N ARG A 661 2.88 13.20 0.16
CA ARG A 661 2.76 13.98 1.43
C ARG A 661 3.93 14.93 1.63
N THR A 662 5.07 14.70 0.99
CA THR A 662 6.26 15.52 1.10
C THR A 662 6.70 15.94 -0.29
N LEU A 663 6.77 17.24 -0.51
CA LEU A 663 7.20 17.87 -1.75
C LEU A 663 8.58 18.48 -1.50
N ASN A 664 9.58 18.01 -2.23
CA ASN A 664 10.95 18.48 -2.10
C ASN A 664 11.23 19.50 -3.21
N LEU A 665 11.26 20.79 -2.87
CA LEU A 665 11.61 21.85 -3.82
C LEU A 665 13.12 22.06 -3.82
N ASN A 666 13.75 21.84 -4.97
CA ASN A 666 15.17 22.06 -5.21
C ASN A 666 15.38 23.29 -6.08
N LYS A 667 16.27 24.17 -5.66
CA LYS A 667 16.65 25.38 -6.37
C LYS A 667 17.80 25.16 -7.35
N HIS A 668 18.58 24.10 -7.14
CA HIS A 668 19.72 23.74 -8.00
C HIS A 668 20.73 24.89 -8.20
N ARG A 669 21.04 25.64 -7.14
CA ARG A 669 21.92 26.84 -7.20
C ARG A 669 23.32 26.54 -7.75
N THR A 670 23.84 25.34 -7.51
CA THR A 670 25.18 24.89 -7.91
C THR A 670 25.21 24.23 -9.28
N GLU A 671 24.05 24.11 -9.93
CA GLU A 671 23.89 23.51 -11.25
C GLU A 671 23.69 24.63 -12.28
N PRO A 672 24.44 24.62 -13.41
CA PRO A 672 24.42 25.72 -14.37
C PRO A 672 23.11 25.86 -15.14
N TYR A 673 22.33 24.78 -15.31
CA TYR A 673 21.15 24.75 -16.18
C TYR A 673 19.80 24.76 -15.44
N ARG A 674 19.79 24.52 -14.13
CA ARG A 674 18.61 24.47 -13.24
C ARG A 674 17.59 23.35 -13.57
N PHE A 675 17.94 22.35 -14.38
CA PHE A 675 17.05 21.26 -14.78
C PHE A 675 17.69 19.85 -14.85
N LEU A 676 19.01 19.69 -14.69
CA LEU A 676 19.71 18.42 -14.93
C LEU A 676 19.17 17.28 -14.07
N ASN A 677 18.80 17.57 -12.82
CA ASN A 677 18.19 16.57 -11.97
C ASN A 677 16.83 16.09 -12.52
N LYS A 678 15.98 17.00 -13.02
CA LYS A 678 14.72 16.63 -13.71
C LYS A 678 15.00 15.84 -15.00
N LEU A 679 15.94 16.32 -15.82
CA LEU A 679 16.35 15.63 -17.05
C LEU A 679 16.70 14.16 -16.78
N CYS A 680 17.48 13.88 -15.74
CA CYS A 680 17.86 12.52 -15.39
C CYS A 680 16.66 11.67 -14.97
N TYR A 681 15.75 12.16 -14.12
CA TYR A 681 14.57 11.39 -13.73
C TYR A 681 13.63 11.12 -14.91
N ASP A 682 13.45 12.08 -15.81
CA ASP A 682 12.61 11.92 -16.99
C ASP A 682 13.25 11.01 -18.06
N LEU A 683 14.58 10.80 -18.02
CA LEU A 683 15.30 9.81 -18.83
C LEU A 683 15.27 8.41 -18.21
N LEU A 684 15.06 8.29 -16.89
CA LEU A 684 14.89 7.01 -16.20
C LEU A 684 13.51 6.40 -16.45
N GLU A 685 12.49 7.24 -16.56
CA GLU A 685 11.07 6.87 -16.73
C GLU A 685 10.78 5.74 -17.73
N PRO A 686 11.35 5.72 -18.96
CA PRO A 686 11.06 4.67 -19.93
C PRO A 686 11.87 3.38 -19.72
N ILE A 687 12.84 3.34 -18.79
CA ILE A 687 13.79 2.22 -18.62
C ILE A 687 13.21 1.18 -17.64
N PRO A 688 12.82 -0.03 -18.10
CA PRO A 688 12.09 -0.98 -17.25
C PRO A 688 12.86 -1.51 -16.04
N GLN A 689 14.19 -1.47 -16.07
CA GLN A 689 15.07 -1.99 -15.02
C GLN A 689 15.31 -1.00 -13.87
N LEU A 690 14.89 0.25 -14.03
CA LEU A 690 15.16 1.34 -13.11
C LEU A 690 13.85 1.99 -12.64
N VAL A 691 13.89 2.57 -11.45
CA VAL A 691 12.76 3.26 -10.83
C VAL A 691 13.26 4.66 -10.49
N GLY A 692 12.55 5.69 -10.95
CA GLY A 692 12.90 7.10 -10.76
C GLY A 692 11.89 7.83 -9.87
N GLY A 693 12.26 8.99 -9.33
CA GLY A 693 11.32 9.87 -8.65
C GLY A 693 10.55 10.75 -9.63
N ARG A 694 9.26 11.01 -9.38
CA ARG A 694 8.51 12.00 -10.16
C ARG A 694 9.09 13.40 -9.97
N THR A 695 9.16 14.19 -11.04
CA THR A 695 9.66 15.57 -10.98
C THR A 695 8.77 16.56 -11.71
N ARG A 696 8.85 17.85 -11.34
CA ARG A 696 8.10 18.94 -12.00
C ARG A 696 8.75 20.29 -11.79
N PHE A 697 8.72 21.17 -12.79
CA PHE A 697 9.09 22.57 -12.59
C PHE A 697 8.02 23.32 -11.79
N VAL A 698 8.47 24.12 -10.84
CA VAL A 698 7.62 24.88 -9.92
C VAL A 698 8.09 26.33 -9.84
N HIS A 699 7.18 27.27 -10.00
CA HIS A 699 7.39 28.67 -9.65
C HIS A 699 6.78 28.95 -8.27
N LEU A 700 7.59 29.41 -7.31
CA LEU A 700 7.16 29.58 -5.92
C LEU A 700 6.98 31.07 -5.56
N TYR A 701 5.80 31.39 -5.02
CA TYR A 701 5.51 32.65 -4.35
C TYR A 701 5.33 32.42 -2.85
N VAL A 702 5.98 33.26 -2.02
CA VAL A 702 5.90 33.15 -0.55
C VAL A 702 5.37 34.44 0.06
N LYS A 703 4.34 34.32 0.91
CA LYS A 703 3.86 35.40 1.78
C LYS A 703 4.25 35.05 3.23
N ASP A 704 4.89 35.98 3.91
CA ASP A 704 5.40 35.77 5.28
C ASP A 704 4.54 36.55 6.29
N ASP A 705 3.65 35.84 7.00
CA ASP A 705 2.83 36.36 8.09
C ASP A 705 3.46 36.05 9.47
N THR A 706 4.75 35.67 9.53
CA THR A 706 5.44 35.34 10.79
C THR A 706 6.09 36.53 11.50
N ALA A 707 6.32 37.62 10.77
CA ALA A 707 6.96 38.83 11.30
C ALA A 707 6.04 39.59 12.28
N SER A 708 6.61 40.12 13.35
CA SER A 708 5.93 41.04 14.28
C SER A 708 6.30 42.50 13.96
N GLY A 709 5.44 43.47 14.30
CA GLY A 709 5.50 44.86 13.78
C GLY A 709 6.78 45.67 14.01
N ASP A 710 7.74 45.20 14.82
CA ASP A 710 9.07 45.82 14.95
C ASP A 710 10.06 45.30 13.87
N GLU A 711 9.81 44.14 13.26
CA GLU A 711 10.63 43.52 12.20
C GLU A 711 10.24 43.98 10.78
N GLU A 712 9.08 44.63 10.62
CA GLU A 712 8.67 45.27 9.36
C GLU A 712 9.55 46.49 9.03
N GLU A 713 10.11 47.18 10.03
CA GLU A 713 10.99 48.35 9.85
C GLU A 713 12.45 47.98 9.49
N GLU A 714 12.96 46.82 9.92
CA GLU A 714 14.30 46.32 9.52
C GLU A 714 14.33 45.71 8.11
N ARG A 715 13.16 45.45 7.51
CA ARG A 715 13.03 44.87 6.16
C ARG A 715 13.54 45.80 5.05
N GLU A 716 13.74 47.08 5.33
CA GLU A 716 14.24 48.08 4.37
C GLU A 716 15.77 48.02 4.14
N GLU A 717 16.56 47.34 4.98
CA GLU A 717 18.03 47.50 4.97
C GLU A 717 18.82 46.32 4.38
N TRP A 718 18.18 45.20 4.03
CA TRP A 718 18.85 44.04 3.41
C TRP A 718 18.34 43.82 1.98
N GLU A 719 19.20 44.16 1.02
CA GLU A 719 19.28 43.69 -0.37
C GLU A 719 17.98 43.35 -1.13
N ALA A 720 17.69 44.17 -2.16
CA ALA A 720 16.80 43.90 -3.30
C ALA A 720 15.59 43.00 -3.02
N VAL A 721 14.66 43.45 -2.17
CA VAL A 721 13.37 42.77 -1.98
C VAL A 721 12.65 42.67 -3.35
N PRO A 722 12.33 41.47 -3.85
CA PRO A 722 11.58 41.29 -5.10
C PRO A 722 10.24 42.01 -5.04
N GLU A 723 9.68 42.34 -6.20
CA GLU A 723 8.37 43.01 -6.32
C GLU A 723 7.31 42.29 -5.46
N VAL A 724 6.82 42.97 -4.41
CA VAL A 724 5.80 42.41 -3.51
C VAL A 724 4.43 42.70 -4.10
N VAL A 725 3.75 41.67 -4.58
CA VAL A 725 2.39 41.77 -5.11
C VAL A 725 1.42 41.07 -4.15
N ASP A 726 0.49 41.83 -3.56
CA ASP A 726 -0.50 41.31 -2.59
C ASP A 726 0.11 40.57 -1.37
N GLY A 727 1.32 40.99 -0.96
CA GLY A 727 2.07 40.40 0.15
C GLY A 727 2.89 39.15 -0.20
N TYR A 728 2.85 38.69 -1.47
CA TYR A 728 3.70 37.60 -1.95
C TYR A 728 5.00 38.12 -2.54
N VAL A 729 6.09 37.45 -2.19
CA VAL A 729 7.44 37.62 -2.74
C VAL A 729 7.69 36.48 -3.73
N ASP A 730 8.24 36.79 -4.90
CA ASP A 730 8.66 35.82 -5.89
C ASP A 730 9.98 35.13 -5.46
N TYR A 731 9.97 33.81 -5.31
CA TYR A 731 11.16 32.99 -4.99
C TYR A 731 11.75 32.30 -6.22
N GLY A 732 11.18 32.51 -7.40
CA GLY A 732 11.64 32.00 -8.68
C GLY A 732 11.35 30.51 -8.91
N LEU A 733 12.06 29.93 -9.86
CA LEU A 733 11.92 28.58 -10.37
C LEU A 733 12.59 27.54 -9.45
N PHE A 734 11.94 26.39 -9.29
CA PHE A 734 12.39 25.22 -8.55
C PHE A 734 12.09 23.96 -9.36
N THR A 735 12.79 22.88 -9.05
CA THR A 735 12.37 21.51 -9.41
C THR A 735 11.79 20.84 -8.18
N MET A 736 10.51 20.49 -8.23
CA MET A 736 9.88 19.59 -7.26
C MET A 736 10.31 18.17 -7.57
N VAL A 737 10.82 17.46 -6.56
CA VAL A 737 11.22 16.05 -6.63
C VAL A 737 10.39 15.25 -5.63
N GLU A 738 9.94 14.07 -6.02
CA GLU A 738 9.26 13.16 -5.11
C GLU A 738 10.18 12.71 -3.95
N GLN A 739 9.60 12.53 -2.76
CA GLN A 739 10.34 12.00 -1.62
C GLN A 739 10.34 10.47 -1.65
N VAL A 740 11.51 9.87 -1.90
CA VAL A 740 11.75 8.44 -1.72
C VAL A 740 11.55 8.07 -0.24
N ASN A 741 10.48 7.33 0.04
CA ASN A 741 10.00 6.86 1.33
C ASN A 741 8.99 5.71 1.12
N ARG A 742 8.28 5.27 2.16
CA ARG A 742 7.27 4.20 2.05
C ARG A 742 6.11 4.52 1.09
N THR A 743 5.72 5.79 0.98
CA THR A 743 4.68 6.22 0.03
C THR A 743 5.18 6.13 -1.41
N TYR A 744 6.44 6.49 -1.67
CA TYR A 744 7.10 6.28 -2.96
C TYR A 744 7.14 4.79 -3.31
N LEU A 745 7.59 3.93 -2.39
CA LEU A 745 7.58 2.48 -2.65
C LEU A 745 6.18 2.01 -3.05
N LYS A 746 5.15 2.38 -2.28
CA LYS A 746 3.76 2.04 -2.59
C LYS A 746 3.29 2.55 -3.95
N SER A 747 3.56 3.82 -4.29
CA SER A 747 3.07 4.41 -5.53
C SER A 747 3.72 3.77 -6.76
N HIS A 748 5.00 3.42 -6.64
CA HIS A 748 5.82 2.77 -7.67
C HIS A 748 5.63 1.23 -7.70
N GLY A 749 4.61 0.67 -7.02
CA GLY A 749 4.32 -0.78 -7.04
C GLY A 749 5.31 -1.64 -6.24
N LEU A 750 6.12 -1.02 -5.39
CA LEU A 750 7.12 -1.66 -4.52
C LEU A 750 6.56 -1.91 -3.09
N ASP A 751 7.19 -2.81 -2.34
CA ASP A 751 6.80 -3.16 -0.97
C ASP A 751 7.03 -1.98 -0.01
N GLU A 752 5.94 -1.35 0.44
CA GLU A 752 5.99 -0.19 1.35
C GLU A 752 6.63 -0.48 2.71
N ASN A 753 6.77 -1.75 3.08
CA ASN A 753 7.40 -2.20 4.33
C ASN A 753 8.83 -2.75 4.13
N GLY A 754 9.35 -2.73 2.90
CA GLY A 754 10.69 -3.20 2.56
C GLY A 754 11.82 -2.46 3.30
N HIS A 755 13.01 -3.06 3.29
CA HIS A 755 14.23 -2.37 3.67
C HIS A 755 14.51 -1.28 2.65
N LEU A 756 14.76 -0.06 3.14
CA LEU A 756 15.08 1.08 2.30
C LEU A 756 16.11 1.93 3.03
N TYR A 757 17.29 2.05 2.46
CA TYR A 757 18.40 2.83 3.00
C TYR A 757 18.79 3.90 1.99
N LYS A 758 18.88 5.15 2.42
CA LYS A 758 19.55 6.18 1.62
C LYS A 758 21.04 6.11 1.93
N VAL A 759 21.86 5.98 0.91
CA VAL A 759 23.31 5.91 1.07
C VAL A 759 23.87 7.31 1.30
N SER A 760 24.45 7.53 2.48
CA SER A 760 25.22 8.74 2.80
C SER A 760 26.64 8.61 2.27
N PHE A 761 27.34 7.56 2.71
CA PHE A 761 28.64 7.11 2.18
C PHE A 761 28.82 5.64 2.56
N PHE A 762 28.71 4.71 1.62
CA PHE A 762 28.80 3.27 1.88
C PHE A 762 29.34 2.48 0.68
N GLU A 763 30.54 1.94 0.81
CA GLU A 763 31.24 1.20 -0.24
C GLU A 763 31.07 -0.32 -0.11
N TRP A 764 30.08 -0.77 0.67
CA TRP A 764 29.89 -2.18 1.03
C TRP A 764 31.07 -2.80 1.82
N ASN A 765 31.82 -1.97 2.56
CA ASN A 765 32.84 -2.39 3.51
C ASN A 765 32.24 -2.79 4.87
N LYS A 766 33.02 -3.51 5.68
CA LYS A 766 32.62 -3.96 7.02
C LYS A 766 32.88 -2.90 8.09
N TYR A 767 31.99 -1.91 8.18
CA TYR A 767 32.03 -0.86 9.21
C TYR A 767 31.51 -1.39 10.56
N GLU A 768 32.20 -1.08 11.67
CA GLU A 768 31.81 -1.58 12.99
C GLU A 768 30.41 -1.09 13.39
N GLU A 769 30.14 0.18 13.10
CA GLU A 769 28.90 0.90 13.37
C GLU A 769 27.71 0.29 12.62
N VAL A 770 27.93 -0.16 11.37
CA VAL A 770 26.90 -0.80 10.53
C VAL A 770 26.67 -2.26 10.93
N MET A 771 27.71 -2.95 11.39
CA MET A 771 27.66 -4.37 11.73
C MET A 771 27.20 -4.67 13.17
N ARG A 772 27.06 -3.64 14.00
CA ARG A 772 26.62 -3.78 15.38
C ARG A 772 25.13 -4.14 15.45
N PRO A 773 24.72 -5.17 16.22
CA PRO A 773 23.31 -5.52 16.39
C PRO A 773 22.50 -4.42 17.07
N LEU A 774 21.20 -4.33 16.76
CA LEU A 774 20.29 -3.32 17.35
C LEU A 774 20.13 -3.44 18.88
N ASP A 775 20.35 -4.63 19.45
CA ASP A 775 20.27 -4.89 20.88
C ASP A 775 21.58 -4.68 21.64
N ASP A 776 22.66 -4.30 20.93
CA ASP A 776 23.94 -3.97 21.54
C ASP A 776 23.84 -2.62 22.30
N PRO A 777 24.26 -2.55 23.58
CA PRO A 777 24.23 -1.32 24.36
C PRO A 777 25.04 -0.14 23.78
N GLU A 778 26.03 -0.39 22.94
CA GLU A 778 26.84 0.66 22.30
C GLU A 778 26.33 1.00 20.88
N PHE A 779 25.24 0.38 20.41
CA PHE A 779 24.63 0.74 19.13
C PHE A 779 24.16 2.21 19.16
N SER A 780 24.64 2.99 18.19
CA SER A 780 24.20 4.36 17.96
C SER A 780 23.55 4.46 16.59
N ARG A 781 22.26 4.82 16.56
CA ARG A 781 21.54 5.08 15.31
C ARG A 781 22.20 6.19 14.50
N GLY A 782 22.69 7.23 15.16
CA GLY A 782 23.41 8.32 14.48
C GLY A 782 24.64 7.80 13.75
N ALA A 783 25.46 6.99 14.42
CA ALA A 783 26.67 6.41 13.83
C ALA A 783 26.36 5.42 12.69
N PHE A 784 25.24 4.69 12.76
CA PHE A 784 24.76 3.89 11.62
C PHE A 784 24.31 4.77 10.45
N GLU A 785 23.53 5.82 10.73
CA GLU A 785 22.95 6.72 9.71
C GLU A 785 24.00 7.66 9.07
N ASP A 786 25.20 7.79 9.66
CA ASP A 786 26.36 8.41 9.02
C ASP A 786 26.77 7.68 7.74
N TYR A 787 26.53 6.36 7.65
CA TYR A 787 26.74 5.56 6.44
C TYR A 787 25.43 5.35 5.66
N LEU A 788 24.37 4.91 6.34
CA LEU A 788 23.11 4.47 5.74
C LEU A 788 21.89 5.01 6.50
N GLU A 789 21.24 6.03 5.97
CA GLU A 789 20.02 6.56 6.61
C GLU A 789 18.85 5.58 6.42
N ILE A 790 18.26 5.11 7.52
CA ILE A 790 17.14 4.16 7.47
C ILE A 790 15.84 4.89 7.09
N LYS A 791 15.25 4.52 5.94
CA LYS A 791 13.99 5.09 5.41
C LYS A 791 12.82 4.10 5.35
N GLY A 792 13.08 2.81 5.48
CA GLY A 792 12.10 1.72 5.40
C GLY A 792 12.00 0.91 6.69
N ASN A 793 12.22 -0.40 6.57
CA ASN A 793 12.39 -1.33 7.69
C ASN A 793 13.66 -0.99 8.50
N GLU A 794 13.58 -1.10 9.83
CA GLU A 794 14.68 -0.74 10.73
C GLU A 794 15.61 -1.89 11.10
N ASP A 795 15.33 -3.13 10.66
CA ASP A 795 16.17 -4.31 10.92
C ASP A 795 17.36 -4.37 9.93
N PRO A 796 18.61 -4.18 10.39
CA PRO A 796 19.79 -4.25 9.53
C PRO A 796 20.28 -5.68 9.29
N SER A 797 19.71 -6.70 9.95
CA SER A 797 20.26 -8.07 9.97
C SER A 797 20.45 -8.64 8.56
N LYS A 798 19.49 -8.36 7.66
CA LYS A 798 19.58 -8.78 6.26
C LYS A 798 20.79 -8.17 5.55
N LEU A 799 20.99 -6.85 5.69
CA LEU A 799 22.14 -6.15 5.11
C LEU A 799 23.45 -6.66 5.73
N GLN A 800 23.50 -6.82 7.05
CA GLN A 800 24.68 -7.30 7.77
C GLN A 800 25.10 -8.71 7.33
N ASN A 801 24.14 -9.60 7.07
CA ASN A 801 24.43 -10.94 6.53
C ASN A 801 25.12 -10.86 5.17
N VAL A 802 24.58 -10.04 4.25
CA VAL A 802 25.17 -9.85 2.91
C VAL A 802 26.58 -9.26 3.01
N ILE A 803 26.81 -8.29 3.90
CA ILE A 803 28.15 -7.72 4.14
C ILE A 803 29.12 -8.80 4.62
N ASN A 804 28.70 -9.67 5.54
CA ASN A 804 29.55 -10.77 6.04
C ASN A 804 29.93 -11.76 4.94
N GLU A 805 28.99 -12.13 4.07
CA GLU A 805 29.26 -13.02 2.94
C GLU A 805 30.17 -12.35 1.89
N LEU A 806 29.94 -11.08 1.62
CA LEU A 806 30.76 -10.29 0.68
C LEU A 806 32.23 -10.17 1.12
N HIS A 807 32.52 -10.24 2.42
CA HIS A 807 33.90 -10.25 2.93
C HIS A 807 34.46 -11.65 3.14
N ASN A 808 33.70 -12.70 2.85
CA ASN A 808 34.17 -14.07 2.84
C ASN A 808 34.58 -14.48 1.41
N TYR A 809 35.84 -14.27 1.06
CA TYR A 809 36.40 -14.60 -0.26
C TYR A 809 36.44 -16.10 -0.59
N THR A 810 36.01 -16.98 0.33
CA THR A 810 35.79 -18.41 0.00
C THR A 810 34.46 -18.65 -0.72
N ILE A 811 33.54 -17.68 -0.68
CA ILE A 811 32.26 -17.70 -1.38
C ILE A 811 32.45 -16.98 -2.73
N PRO A 812 32.20 -17.65 -3.88
CA PRO A 812 32.23 -17.00 -5.19
C PRO A 812 31.26 -15.82 -5.26
N ILE A 813 31.64 -14.74 -5.96
CA ILE A 813 30.80 -13.53 -6.03
C ILE A 813 29.46 -13.82 -6.72
N GLU A 814 29.45 -14.74 -7.66
CA GLU A 814 28.28 -15.13 -8.44
C GLU A 814 27.20 -15.74 -7.54
N THR A 815 27.60 -16.52 -6.52
CA THR A 815 26.68 -17.07 -5.52
C THR A 815 26.01 -15.96 -4.72
N ILE A 816 26.79 -14.97 -4.27
CA ILE A 816 26.29 -13.84 -3.47
C ILE A 816 25.33 -13.00 -4.32
N VAL A 817 25.69 -12.70 -5.57
CA VAL A 817 24.86 -11.91 -6.48
C VAL A 817 23.56 -12.62 -6.82
N GLU A 818 23.59 -13.92 -7.15
CA GLU A 818 22.38 -14.70 -7.48
C GLU A 818 21.40 -14.80 -6.31
N GLU A 819 21.90 -14.85 -5.07
CA GLU A 819 21.08 -14.94 -3.86
C GLU A 819 20.56 -13.58 -3.37
N HIS A 820 21.41 -12.54 -3.39
CA HIS A 820 21.17 -11.30 -2.68
C HIS A 820 20.99 -10.06 -3.54
N PHE A 821 21.13 -10.15 -4.86
CA PHE A 821 21.05 -8.98 -5.73
C PHE A 821 20.30 -9.27 -7.03
N ASP A 822 19.80 -8.19 -7.64
CA ASP A 822 19.35 -8.22 -9.03
C ASP A 822 20.47 -7.64 -9.92
N ALA A 823 21.20 -8.53 -10.59
CA ALA A 823 22.35 -8.13 -11.42
C ALA A 823 21.94 -7.25 -12.61
N GLU A 824 20.73 -7.44 -13.16
CA GLU A 824 20.22 -6.63 -14.27
C GLU A 824 20.01 -5.19 -13.79
N ASN A 825 19.35 -4.99 -12.64
CA ASN A 825 19.17 -3.68 -12.04
C ASN A 825 20.50 -2.99 -11.70
N ILE A 826 21.50 -3.69 -11.15
CA ILE A 826 22.83 -3.12 -10.86
C ILE A 826 23.51 -2.66 -12.15
N CYS A 827 23.54 -3.50 -13.19
CA CYS A 827 24.18 -3.16 -14.46
C CYS A 827 23.48 -1.98 -15.16
N TYR A 828 22.15 -1.92 -15.17
CA TYR A 828 21.41 -0.78 -15.72
C TYR A 828 21.60 0.50 -14.89
N PHE A 829 21.70 0.38 -13.56
CA PHE A 829 21.98 1.52 -12.68
C PHE A 829 23.36 2.12 -12.97
N MET A 830 24.38 1.26 -13.11
CA MET A 830 25.72 1.69 -13.51
C MET A 830 25.70 2.30 -14.92
N ALA A 831 25.08 1.62 -15.88
CA ALA A 831 25.02 2.05 -17.27
C ALA A 831 24.39 3.44 -17.42
N PHE A 832 23.27 3.69 -16.73
CA PHE A 832 22.61 4.98 -16.77
C PHE A 832 23.52 6.10 -16.24
N ASN A 833 24.10 5.91 -15.06
CA ASN A 833 24.99 6.89 -14.43
C ASN A 833 26.26 7.16 -15.25
N ILE A 834 26.80 6.12 -15.92
CA ILE A 834 27.93 6.26 -16.85
C ILE A 834 27.56 7.16 -18.01
N LEU A 835 26.43 6.88 -18.68
CA LEU A 835 26.03 7.62 -19.88
C LEU A 835 25.73 9.08 -19.58
N VAL A 836 25.04 9.39 -18.48
CA VAL A 836 24.76 10.78 -18.08
C VAL A 836 25.97 11.48 -17.44
N GLY A 837 27.09 10.78 -17.24
CA GLY A 837 28.32 11.34 -16.69
C GLY A 837 28.18 11.76 -15.23
N ASN A 838 27.38 11.04 -14.43
CA ASN A 838 27.26 11.31 -13.00
C ASN A 838 28.50 10.79 -12.26
N TYR A 839 29.37 11.71 -11.83
CA TYR A 839 30.61 11.38 -11.09
C TYR A 839 30.44 11.38 -9.56
N ASP A 840 29.30 11.83 -9.02
CA ASP A 840 29.01 11.80 -7.57
C ASP A 840 28.09 10.61 -7.23
N VAL A 841 28.46 9.42 -7.69
CA VAL A 841 27.73 8.16 -7.48
C VAL A 841 28.70 7.01 -7.20
N GLY A 842 28.19 5.88 -6.71
CA GLY A 842 28.97 4.69 -6.40
C GLY A 842 29.02 4.43 -4.90
N ALA A 843 29.70 5.30 -4.14
CA ALA A 843 29.68 5.23 -2.68
C ALA A 843 28.55 6.05 -2.04
N ARG A 844 27.83 6.88 -2.81
CA ARG A 844 26.78 7.79 -2.32
C ARG A 844 25.72 8.08 -3.37
N ASN A 845 24.73 8.89 -3.01
CA ASN A 845 23.66 9.38 -3.89
C ASN A 845 22.87 8.25 -4.57
N MET A 846 22.50 7.24 -3.78
CA MET A 846 21.59 6.18 -4.21
C MET A 846 20.75 5.70 -3.03
N TYR A 847 19.69 4.95 -3.34
CA TYR A 847 18.99 4.15 -2.35
C TYR A 847 19.24 2.67 -2.57
N LEU A 848 19.36 1.94 -1.47
CA LEU A 848 19.32 0.48 -1.44
C LEU A 848 17.93 0.07 -1.00
N TYR A 849 17.23 -0.68 -1.85
CA TYR A 849 15.88 -1.17 -1.60
C TYR A 849 15.85 -2.69 -1.61
N SER A 850 15.07 -3.29 -0.70
CA SER A 850 14.83 -4.72 -0.72
C SER A 850 13.48 -5.08 -0.08
N PRO A 851 12.57 -5.78 -0.79
CA PRO A 851 11.26 -6.16 -0.24
C PRO A 851 11.39 -7.22 0.86
N LEU A 852 10.41 -7.30 1.76
CA LEU A 852 10.44 -8.20 2.92
C LEU A 852 10.36 -9.69 2.56
N ASN A 853 9.77 -10.00 1.42
CA ASN A 853 9.56 -11.37 0.94
C ASN A 853 10.64 -11.85 -0.05
N SER A 854 11.65 -11.03 -0.35
CA SER A 854 12.79 -11.40 -1.20
C SER A 854 14.08 -11.36 -0.40
N GLN A 855 15.15 -11.96 -0.91
CA GLN A 855 16.52 -11.74 -0.40
C GLN A 855 17.30 -10.72 -1.24
N ARG A 856 16.75 -10.30 -2.39
CA ARG A 856 17.45 -9.43 -3.35
C ARG A 856 17.40 -7.94 -3.00
N PHE A 857 18.54 -7.26 -3.12
CA PHE A 857 18.68 -5.81 -3.07
C PHE A 857 18.69 -5.21 -4.49
N TYR A 858 18.15 -4.01 -4.59
CA TYR A 858 18.05 -3.18 -5.79
C TYR A 858 18.65 -1.79 -5.50
N MET A 859 19.24 -1.17 -6.53
CA MET A 859 19.76 0.20 -6.51
C MET A 859 18.77 1.15 -7.19
N ILE A 860 18.52 2.30 -6.56
CA ILE A 860 17.63 3.36 -7.05
C ILE A 860 18.42 4.67 -7.13
N CYS A 861 18.36 5.34 -8.29
CA CYS A 861 19.03 6.61 -8.52
C CYS A 861 18.50 7.72 -7.61
N TRP A 862 19.39 8.57 -7.11
CA TRP A 862 19.05 9.73 -6.31
C TRP A 862 20.07 10.85 -6.50
N ASP A 863 19.68 12.12 -6.31
CA ASP A 863 20.57 13.29 -6.45
C ASP A 863 21.42 13.28 -7.72
N MET A 864 20.78 13.54 -8.87
CA MET A 864 21.43 13.45 -10.18
C MET A 864 21.89 14.83 -10.69
N ASP A 865 22.06 15.82 -9.81
CA ASP A 865 22.30 17.23 -10.17
C ASP A 865 23.72 17.52 -10.65
N VAL A 866 24.68 16.60 -10.48
CA VAL A 866 26.03 16.70 -11.05
C VAL A 866 26.21 15.99 -12.40
N SER A 867 25.15 15.35 -12.91
CA SER A 867 25.15 14.73 -14.25
C SER A 867 25.27 15.81 -15.34
N PHE A 868 25.77 15.46 -16.53
CA PHE A 868 25.86 16.38 -17.68
C PHE A 868 26.64 17.68 -17.40
N LYS A 869 27.68 17.61 -16.56
CA LYS A 869 28.52 18.76 -16.20
C LYS A 869 29.88 18.75 -16.88
N ASN A 870 30.21 17.80 -17.76
CA ASN A 870 31.57 17.68 -18.30
C ASN A 870 31.94 18.90 -19.16
N GLY A 871 31.04 19.37 -20.03
CA GLY A 871 31.22 20.56 -20.85
C GLY A 871 31.33 21.82 -20.01
N PHE A 872 30.48 21.97 -19.01
CA PHE A 872 30.51 23.10 -18.08
C PHE A 872 31.79 23.14 -17.25
N ASN A 873 32.18 22.03 -16.63
CA ASN A 873 33.40 21.91 -15.84
C ASN A 873 34.63 22.25 -16.68
N ARG A 874 34.71 21.79 -17.95
CA ARG A 874 35.78 22.19 -18.87
C ARG A 874 35.81 23.69 -19.15
N TRP A 875 34.65 24.32 -19.26
CA TRP A 875 34.55 25.77 -19.48
C TRP A 875 35.00 26.56 -18.23
N GLU A 876 34.64 26.13 -17.03
CA GLU A 876 35.10 26.73 -15.76
C GLU A 876 36.53 26.34 -15.37
N ASN A 877 37.20 25.48 -16.16
CA ASN A 877 38.50 24.89 -15.79
C ASN A 877 38.47 24.16 -14.44
N TYR A 878 37.37 23.46 -14.19
CA TYR A 878 37.11 22.64 -13.01
C TYR A 878 37.28 21.16 -13.37
N SER A 879 37.96 20.40 -12.51
CA SER A 879 38.48 19.06 -12.87
C SER A 879 37.67 17.86 -12.34
N ASP A 880 36.57 18.08 -11.63
CA ASP A 880 35.72 16.97 -11.17
C ASP A 880 35.09 16.18 -12.33
N GLY A 881 34.94 14.86 -12.15
CA GLY A 881 34.43 13.97 -13.19
C GLY A 881 35.45 13.68 -14.29
N LEU A 882 36.75 13.63 -13.98
CA LEU A 882 37.84 13.24 -14.89
C LEU A 882 38.51 11.94 -14.39
N SER A 883 39.51 11.44 -15.15
CA SER A 883 40.32 10.28 -14.77
C SER A 883 39.47 9.04 -14.42
N TRP A 884 39.65 8.44 -13.24
CA TRP A 884 38.93 7.26 -12.78
C TRP A 884 37.46 7.50 -12.42
N GLU A 885 36.98 8.76 -12.34
CA GLU A 885 35.56 9.12 -12.13
C GLU A 885 34.72 9.02 -13.42
N ARG A 886 35.12 8.17 -14.35
CA ARG A 886 34.43 7.96 -15.64
C ARG A 886 34.30 6.48 -15.97
N GLY A 887 33.26 6.15 -16.71
CA GLY A 887 33.05 4.78 -17.19
C GLY A 887 32.91 3.79 -16.04
N MET A 888 33.42 2.57 -16.22
CA MET A 888 33.30 1.51 -15.22
C MET A 888 34.14 1.81 -13.96
N THR A 889 35.29 2.48 -14.10
CA THR A 889 36.26 2.64 -13.00
C THR A 889 35.72 3.43 -11.82
N GLN A 890 34.74 4.30 -12.04
CA GLN A 890 34.12 5.12 -10.98
C GLN A 890 33.44 4.26 -9.90
N PHE A 891 32.99 3.05 -10.25
CA PHE A 891 32.30 2.15 -9.32
C PHE A 891 33.23 1.14 -8.64
N LEU A 892 34.50 1.05 -9.06
CA LEU A 892 35.41 0.02 -8.56
C LEU A 892 35.86 0.23 -7.11
N VAL A 893 35.56 1.39 -6.52
CA VAL A 893 35.68 1.65 -5.08
C VAL A 893 34.67 0.85 -4.26
N VAL A 894 33.52 0.49 -4.85
CA VAL A 894 32.48 -0.30 -4.18
C VAL A 894 32.86 -1.77 -4.20
N THR A 895 33.06 -2.36 -3.02
CA THR A 895 33.54 -3.76 -2.87
C THR A 895 32.67 -4.77 -3.61
N LEU A 896 31.34 -4.58 -3.61
CA LEU A 896 30.40 -5.42 -4.38
C LEU A 896 30.70 -5.35 -5.89
N ILE A 897 30.76 -4.15 -6.44
CA ILE A 897 30.94 -3.92 -7.87
C ILE A 897 32.36 -4.33 -8.30
N ASN A 898 33.38 -4.03 -7.50
CA ASN A 898 34.75 -4.47 -7.76
C ASN A 898 34.84 -5.99 -7.95
N ARG A 899 34.21 -6.76 -7.04
CA ARG A 899 34.16 -8.23 -7.14
C ARG A 899 33.36 -8.68 -8.35
N MET A 900 32.20 -8.07 -8.61
CA MET A 900 31.38 -8.41 -9.78
C MET A 900 32.15 -8.18 -11.09
N MET A 901 32.79 -7.03 -11.23
CA MET A 901 33.49 -6.65 -12.46
C MET A 901 34.76 -7.46 -12.72
N LYS A 902 35.20 -8.33 -11.80
CA LYS A 902 36.26 -9.33 -12.06
C LYS A 902 35.76 -10.52 -12.86
N GLU A 903 34.46 -10.80 -12.83
CA GLU A 903 33.86 -11.86 -13.63
C GLU A 903 33.45 -11.35 -15.01
N GLU A 904 33.81 -12.08 -16.06
CA GLU A 904 33.50 -11.74 -17.46
C GLU A 904 32.00 -11.59 -17.70
N ARG A 905 31.18 -12.42 -17.05
CA ARG A 905 29.72 -12.40 -17.16
C ARG A 905 29.13 -11.04 -16.80
N TYR A 906 29.54 -10.44 -15.68
CA TYR A 906 28.97 -9.17 -15.23
C TYR A 906 29.49 -7.97 -16.04
N ARG A 907 30.74 -8.05 -16.53
CA ARG A 907 31.26 -7.09 -17.51
C ARG A 907 30.46 -7.10 -18.81
N GLY A 908 30.15 -8.29 -19.33
CA GLY A 908 29.28 -8.44 -20.51
C GLY A 908 27.87 -7.90 -20.27
N MET A 909 27.28 -8.15 -19.10
CA MET A 909 25.97 -7.57 -18.74
C MET A 909 26.00 -6.04 -18.65
N LEU A 910 27.08 -5.44 -18.15
CA LEU A 910 27.24 -3.99 -18.11
C LEU A 910 27.39 -3.42 -19.53
N GLU A 911 28.20 -4.04 -20.38
CA GLU A 911 28.36 -3.63 -21.78
C GLU A 911 27.03 -3.68 -22.54
N GLU A 912 26.27 -4.77 -22.38
CA GLU A 912 24.92 -4.90 -22.96
C GLU A 912 23.96 -3.81 -22.45
N ALA A 913 23.98 -3.51 -21.14
CA ALA A 913 23.13 -2.47 -20.56
C ALA A 913 23.51 -1.07 -21.05
N VAL A 914 24.81 -0.75 -21.13
CA VAL A 914 25.29 0.54 -21.68
C VAL A 914 24.90 0.67 -23.14
N ASP A 915 25.08 -0.37 -23.94
CA ASP A 915 24.70 -0.41 -25.35
C ASP A 915 23.19 -0.23 -25.54
N ASP A 916 22.37 -0.90 -24.74
CA ASP A 916 20.92 -0.80 -24.79
C ASP A 916 20.45 0.62 -24.47
N LEU A 917 20.93 1.19 -23.37
CA LEU A 917 20.58 2.55 -22.97
C LEU A 917 21.05 3.59 -24.00
N TYR A 918 22.30 3.51 -24.46
CA TYR A 918 22.87 4.43 -25.45
C TYR A 918 22.11 4.42 -26.78
N LYS A 919 21.61 3.25 -27.21
CA LYS A 919 20.92 3.09 -28.51
C LYS A 919 19.43 3.38 -28.44
N ASN A 920 18.78 3.13 -27.30
CA ASN A 920 17.32 3.05 -27.23
C ASN A 920 16.66 4.06 -26.27
N TYR A 921 17.34 4.51 -25.20
CA TYR A 921 16.69 5.26 -24.11
C TYR A 921 17.33 6.61 -23.81
N VAL A 922 18.66 6.68 -23.85
CA VAL A 922 19.45 7.88 -23.50
C VAL A 922 20.34 8.25 -24.69
N THR A 923 19.72 8.43 -25.86
CA THR A 923 20.45 8.84 -27.07
C THR A 923 20.70 10.36 -27.08
N PRO A 924 21.74 10.85 -27.77
CA PRO A 924 21.96 12.29 -27.95
C PRO A 924 20.72 13.04 -28.44
N GLU A 925 19.94 12.44 -29.35
CA GLU A 925 18.72 13.03 -29.91
C GLU A 925 17.61 13.18 -28.86
N ILE A 926 17.37 12.13 -28.06
CA ILE A 926 16.35 12.13 -26.99
C ILE A 926 16.71 13.17 -25.94
N VAL A 927 17.97 13.22 -25.52
CA VAL A 927 18.48 14.22 -24.56
C VAL A 927 18.25 15.63 -25.10
N ASN A 928 18.69 15.92 -26.32
CA ASN A 928 18.54 17.24 -26.91
C ASN A 928 17.08 17.65 -27.17
N GLU A 929 16.19 16.69 -27.46
CA GLU A 929 14.75 16.96 -27.55
C GLU A 929 14.15 17.40 -26.21
N LYS A 930 14.45 16.67 -25.12
CA LYS A 930 13.99 17.05 -23.77
C LYS A 930 14.57 18.40 -23.33
N VAL A 931 15.87 18.62 -23.55
CA VAL A 931 16.54 19.89 -23.21
C VAL A 931 15.88 21.08 -23.92
N ARG A 932 15.57 20.96 -25.21
CA ARG A 932 14.83 22.01 -25.95
C ARG A 932 13.48 22.32 -25.29
N SER A 933 12.70 21.29 -24.94
CA SER A 933 11.42 21.46 -24.25
C SER A 933 11.56 22.20 -22.92
N TYR A 934 12.61 21.87 -22.13
CA TYR A 934 12.84 22.55 -20.86
C TYR A 934 13.24 24.01 -21.03
N ARG A 935 14.09 24.33 -22.02
CA ARG A 935 14.42 25.73 -22.33
C ARG A 935 13.17 26.55 -22.65
N ASP A 936 12.30 26.03 -23.51
CA ASP A 936 11.05 26.69 -23.90
C ASP A 936 10.15 26.95 -22.66
N MET A 937 10.07 26.00 -21.73
CA MET A 937 9.30 26.18 -20.49
C MET A 937 9.92 27.18 -19.51
N MET A 938 11.25 27.20 -19.42
CA MET A 938 11.99 27.98 -18.44
C MET A 938 12.31 29.41 -18.89
N GLU A 939 12.23 29.70 -20.19
CA GLU A 939 12.58 30.99 -20.82
C GLU A 939 11.94 32.18 -20.07
N GLN A 940 10.68 32.06 -19.68
CA GLN A 940 9.94 33.13 -19.00
C GLN A 940 10.30 33.33 -17.52
N TYR A 941 11.09 32.43 -16.92
CA TYR A 941 11.44 32.44 -15.49
C TYR A 941 12.92 32.67 -15.24
N LEU A 942 13.80 31.96 -15.95
CA LEU A 942 15.23 31.87 -15.63
C LEU A 942 15.95 33.23 -15.69
N TYR A 943 15.68 34.03 -16.73
CA TYR A 943 16.29 35.34 -16.95
C TYR A 943 15.47 36.50 -16.36
N ARG A 944 14.72 36.24 -15.28
CA ARG A 944 14.00 37.26 -14.50
C ARG A 944 14.40 37.20 -13.04
N ALA A 945 14.23 38.30 -12.32
CA ALA A 945 14.42 38.30 -10.87
C ALA A 945 13.38 37.38 -10.21
N PRO A 946 13.76 36.62 -9.15
CA PRO A 946 15.07 36.66 -8.47
C PRO A 946 16.17 35.79 -9.11
N ASP A 947 15.84 34.91 -10.06
CA ASP A 947 16.79 33.89 -10.55
C ASP A 947 17.95 34.43 -11.37
N VAL A 948 17.71 35.45 -12.20
CA VAL A 948 18.75 36.09 -13.02
C VAL A 948 19.94 36.59 -12.20
N ASN A 949 19.71 36.94 -10.93
CA ASN A 949 20.75 37.46 -10.03
C ASN A 949 21.69 36.37 -9.48
N HIS A 950 21.40 35.09 -9.77
CA HIS A 950 22.12 33.94 -9.23
C HIS A 950 22.45 32.90 -10.32
N LEU A 951 22.41 33.27 -11.61
CA LEU A 951 22.81 32.38 -12.70
C LEU A 951 24.34 32.27 -12.79
N GLN A 952 24.84 31.06 -13.06
CA GLN A 952 26.25 30.86 -13.42
C GLN A 952 26.49 31.24 -14.89
N LEU A 953 25.50 31.03 -15.74
CA LEU A 953 25.51 31.35 -17.17
C LEU A 953 24.57 32.53 -17.44
N GLU A 954 25.08 33.75 -17.26
CA GLU A 954 24.32 34.99 -17.50
C GLU A 954 24.08 35.26 -19.00
N ASP A 955 25.00 34.80 -19.86
CA ASP A 955 24.90 34.95 -21.31
C ASP A 955 23.99 33.87 -21.91
N MET A 956 22.88 34.31 -22.50
CA MET A 956 21.88 33.43 -23.14
C MET A 956 22.45 32.68 -24.35
N GLU A 957 23.35 33.28 -25.15
CA GLU A 957 23.97 32.58 -26.28
C GLU A 957 24.89 31.46 -25.80
N LEU A 958 25.62 31.70 -24.69
CA LEU A 958 26.47 30.69 -24.08
C LEU A 958 25.64 29.57 -23.45
N TYR A 959 24.55 29.92 -22.76
CA TYR A 959 23.62 28.96 -22.18
C TYR A 959 23.01 28.05 -23.25
N ASP A 960 22.50 28.62 -24.34
CA ASP A 960 21.92 27.87 -25.45
C ASP A 960 22.95 26.94 -26.10
N LYS A 961 24.16 27.45 -26.33
CA LYS A 961 25.26 26.64 -26.87
C LYS A 961 25.59 25.46 -25.95
N MET A 962 25.75 25.69 -24.65
CA MET A 962 26.10 24.64 -23.70
C MET A 962 25.00 23.59 -23.56
N THR A 963 23.74 24.02 -23.58
CA THR A 963 22.60 23.11 -23.48
C THR A 963 22.39 22.30 -24.77
N ASP A 964 22.71 22.85 -25.95
CA ASP A 964 22.74 22.11 -27.22
C ASP A 964 23.82 21.01 -27.26
N ASP A 965 24.91 21.18 -26.50
CA ASP A 965 26.03 20.24 -26.43
C ASP A 965 25.76 19.06 -25.47
N LEU A 966 24.70 19.08 -24.66
CA LEU A 966 24.43 18.03 -23.66
C LEU A 966 24.24 16.63 -24.27
N GLY A 967 23.60 16.54 -25.44
CA GLY A 967 23.50 15.27 -26.17
C GLY A 967 24.86 14.73 -26.60
N ALA A 968 25.83 15.60 -26.93
CA ALA A 968 27.17 15.17 -27.32
C ALA A 968 28.00 14.64 -26.13
N GLU A 969 27.66 15.04 -24.90
CA GLU A 969 28.28 14.46 -23.70
C GLU A 969 27.98 12.97 -23.54
N ILE A 970 26.80 12.51 -23.97
CA ILE A 970 26.47 11.07 -23.99
C ILE A 970 27.47 10.31 -24.87
N ASP A 971 27.75 10.80 -26.08
CA ASP A 971 28.73 10.18 -26.98
C ASP A 971 30.14 10.16 -26.39
N GLU A 972 30.50 11.21 -25.65
CA GLU A 972 31.78 11.31 -24.95
C GLU A 972 31.88 10.28 -23.84
N ASN A 973 30.85 10.19 -23.00
CA ASN A 973 30.77 9.26 -21.87
C ASN A 973 30.73 7.80 -22.32
N TYR A 974 30.02 7.51 -23.41
CA TYR A 974 30.03 6.18 -24.03
C TYR A 974 31.44 5.79 -24.51
N LYS A 975 32.20 6.72 -25.11
CA LYS A 975 33.61 6.45 -25.49
C LYS A 975 34.49 6.23 -24.28
N TYR A 976 34.33 7.03 -23.22
CA TYR A 976 35.08 6.82 -21.98
C TYR A 976 34.75 5.49 -21.32
N PHE A 977 33.50 5.03 -21.40
CA PHE A 977 33.15 3.69 -20.96
C PHE A 977 33.94 2.62 -21.72
N LEU A 978 33.93 2.67 -23.05
CA LEU A 978 34.68 1.71 -23.88
C LEU A 978 36.19 1.74 -23.61
N GLU A 979 36.76 2.92 -23.32
CA GLU A 979 38.16 3.07 -22.93
C GLU A 979 38.41 2.49 -21.53
N SER A 980 37.53 2.77 -20.56
CA SER A 980 37.65 2.28 -19.18
C SER A 980 37.65 0.74 -19.07
N MET A 981 37.04 0.05 -20.05
CA MET A 981 37.07 -1.41 -20.16
C MET A 981 38.44 -1.97 -20.59
N ARG A 982 39.37 -1.11 -21.01
CA ARG A 982 40.74 -1.47 -21.44
C ARG A 982 41.81 -0.96 -20.50
N ASN A 983 41.44 -0.10 -19.57
CA ASN A 983 42.37 0.52 -18.64
C ASN A 983 42.74 -0.46 -17.51
N PRO A 984 44.01 -0.44 -17.05
CA PRO A 984 44.34 -1.08 -15.79
C PRO A 984 43.54 -0.40 -14.66
N TRP A 985 43.11 -1.16 -13.65
CA TRP A 985 42.21 -0.64 -12.62
C TRP A 985 42.92 0.32 -11.67
N PRO A 986 42.23 1.38 -11.20
CA PRO A 986 42.76 2.25 -10.15
C PRO A 986 42.99 1.48 -8.85
N PHE A 987 43.93 1.99 -8.05
CA PHE A 987 44.40 1.40 -6.79
C PHE A 987 44.71 2.54 -5.80
N TYR A 988 44.86 2.22 -4.51
CA TYR A 988 45.25 3.19 -3.49
C TYR A 988 46.76 3.14 -3.21
N VAL A 989 47.33 4.30 -2.89
CA VAL A 989 48.66 4.44 -2.33
C VAL A 989 48.64 4.09 -0.84
N ASP A 990 49.62 3.32 -0.37
CA ASP A 990 49.79 3.07 1.06
C ASP A 990 50.46 4.27 1.73
N LEU A 991 50.15 4.51 3.01
CA LEU A 991 50.85 5.51 3.80
C LEU A 991 52.37 5.25 3.78
N PRO A 992 53.20 6.18 3.24
CA PRO A 992 54.65 6.01 3.15
C PRO A 992 55.30 5.79 4.52
N ARG A 993 56.40 5.02 4.56
CA ARG A 993 57.06 4.67 5.83
C ARG A 993 58.57 4.77 5.73
N VAL A 994 59.20 5.34 6.77
CA VAL A 994 60.66 5.34 6.89
C VAL A 994 61.14 3.99 7.43
N HIS A 995 61.96 3.29 6.65
CA HIS A 995 62.54 2.02 7.04
C HIS A 995 63.84 2.24 7.83
N LYS A 996 63.79 2.02 9.14
CA LYS A 996 64.86 2.39 10.10
C LYS A 996 66.22 1.74 9.85
N GLU A 997 66.26 0.55 9.23
CA GLU A 997 67.53 -0.16 9.00
C GLU A 997 68.24 0.28 7.72
N THR A 998 67.50 0.79 6.74
CA THR A 998 68.01 1.19 5.42
C THR A 998 68.08 2.70 5.24
N ASP A 999 67.49 3.46 6.17
CA ASP A 999 67.36 4.92 6.13
C ASP A 999 66.75 5.41 4.80
N LYS A 1000 65.69 4.71 4.36
CA LYS A 1000 64.95 4.99 3.13
C LYS A 1000 63.49 5.22 3.42
N LEU A 1001 62.88 6.13 2.66
CA LEU A 1001 61.44 6.27 2.59
C LEU A 1001 60.91 5.23 1.60
N ILE A 1002 60.01 4.38 2.08
CA ILE A 1002 59.34 3.35 1.30
C ILE A 1002 58.00 3.90 0.83
N LEU A 1003 57.81 3.88 -0.49
CA LEU A 1003 56.57 4.21 -1.17
C LEU A 1003 55.98 2.88 -1.66
N SER A 1004 54.78 2.51 -1.23
CA SER A 1004 54.08 1.33 -1.72
C SER A 1004 52.65 1.67 -2.11
N TRP A 1005 52.05 0.83 -2.94
CA TRP A 1005 50.68 1.00 -3.40
C TRP A 1005 50.05 -0.35 -3.74
N GLY A 1006 48.73 -0.35 -3.95
CA GLY A 1006 48.00 -1.54 -4.38
C GLY A 1006 48.40 -2.02 -5.77
N ILE A 1007 48.32 -3.34 -6.00
CA ILE A 1007 48.49 -3.91 -7.34
C ILE A 1007 47.25 -3.58 -8.18
N SER A 1008 47.47 -2.94 -9.32
CA SER A 1008 46.45 -2.70 -10.33
C SER A 1008 46.04 -4.00 -11.02
N TYR A 1009 44.73 -4.15 -11.28
CA TYR A 1009 44.15 -5.30 -11.97
C TYR A 1009 43.93 -4.97 -13.45
N ASP A 1010 44.34 -5.83 -14.36
CA ASP A 1010 44.06 -5.71 -15.79
C ASP A 1010 43.09 -6.80 -16.23
N ILE A 1011 42.04 -6.43 -16.97
CA ILE A 1011 40.97 -7.36 -17.38
C ILE A 1011 41.48 -8.41 -18.37
N ASN A 1012 42.49 -8.08 -19.17
CA ASN A 1012 43.07 -8.97 -20.18
C ASN A 1012 44.30 -9.74 -19.64
N GLU A 1013 44.57 -9.63 -18.33
CA GLU A 1013 45.75 -10.20 -17.68
C GLU A 1013 47.08 -9.73 -18.30
N GLU A 1014 47.12 -8.50 -18.80
CA GLU A 1014 48.34 -7.90 -19.33
C GLU A 1014 49.34 -7.53 -18.23
N ASP A 1015 50.63 -7.50 -18.57
CA ASP A 1015 51.65 -6.97 -17.66
C ASP A 1015 51.38 -5.48 -17.38
N VAL A 1016 51.41 -5.10 -16.11
CA VAL A 1016 51.21 -3.72 -15.66
C VAL A 1016 52.50 -3.15 -15.08
N THR A 1017 52.93 -2.00 -15.58
CA THR A 1017 54.05 -1.21 -15.04
C THR A 1017 53.54 0.02 -14.29
N TYR A 1018 54.38 0.57 -13.41
CA TYR A 1018 54.05 1.75 -12.61
C TYR A 1018 55.08 2.86 -12.78
N ASP A 1019 54.57 4.08 -12.90
CA ASP A 1019 55.36 5.30 -12.82
C ASP A 1019 55.01 6.04 -11.53
N TYR A 1020 56.01 6.59 -10.84
CA TYR A 1020 55.77 7.47 -9.70
C TYR A 1020 56.55 8.78 -9.76
N ILE A 1021 55.95 9.83 -9.21
CA ILE A 1021 56.57 11.13 -9.00
C ILE A 1021 56.36 11.54 -7.54
N LEU A 1022 57.45 11.76 -6.81
CA LEU A 1022 57.44 12.36 -5.47
C LEU A 1022 57.88 13.81 -5.59
N ALA A 1023 57.06 14.76 -5.14
CA ALA A 1023 57.31 16.20 -5.23
C ALA A 1023 56.99 16.94 -3.92
N ARG A 1024 57.48 18.18 -3.80
CA ARG A 1024 57.16 19.08 -2.67
C ARG A 1024 55.90 19.92 -2.90
N ASP A 1025 55.39 19.94 -4.14
CA ASP A 1025 54.18 20.62 -4.57
C ASP A 1025 53.22 19.66 -5.30
N TYR A 1026 51.92 19.94 -5.23
CA TYR A 1026 50.89 19.13 -5.89
C TYR A 1026 50.86 19.28 -7.42
N ASP A 1027 51.58 20.26 -7.99
CA ASP A 1027 51.74 20.42 -9.44
C ASP A 1027 52.88 19.60 -10.02
N PHE A 1028 53.63 18.90 -9.16
CA PHE A 1028 54.74 18.02 -9.52
C PHE A 1028 55.86 18.76 -10.27
N THR A 1029 56.11 20.03 -9.91
CA THR A 1029 57.15 20.87 -10.51
C THR A 1029 58.48 20.80 -9.75
N ASP A 1030 58.44 20.73 -8.41
CA ASP A 1030 59.57 20.54 -7.50
C ASP A 1030 59.73 19.05 -7.14
N VAL A 1031 60.26 18.30 -8.10
CA VAL A 1031 60.41 16.84 -8.02
C VAL A 1031 61.58 16.44 -7.12
N VAL A 1032 61.28 15.62 -6.11
CA VAL A 1032 62.24 15.00 -5.19
C VAL A 1032 62.80 13.71 -5.79
N SER A 1033 61.93 12.84 -6.32
CA SER A 1033 62.30 11.56 -6.93
C SER A 1033 61.27 11.16 -7.97
N ARG A 1034 61.70 10.36 -8.96
CA ARG A 1034 60.82 9.75 -9.96
C ARG A 1034 61.26 8.31 -10.25
N GLY A 1035 60.32 7.46 -10.61
CA GLY A 1035 60.58 6.14 -11.16
C GLY A 1035 59.64 5.86 -12.32
N GLU A 1036 60.14 5.16 -13.33
CA GLU A 1036 59.40 4.83 -14.55
C GLU A 1036 59.51 3.31 -14.80
N ASP A 1037 58.47 2.73 -15.41
CA ASP A 1037 58.40 1.32 -15.83
C ASP A 1037 58.67 0.30 -14.71
N LEU A 1038 58.21 0.59 -13.49
CA LEU A 1038 58.40 -0.31 -12.34
C LEU A 1038 57.49 -1.53 -12.45
N LEU A 1039 58.06 -2.73 -12.28
CA LEU A 1039 57.30 -3.99 -12.26
C LEU A 1039 56.73 -4.34 -10.89
N THR A 1040 57.21 -3.68 -9.84
CA THR A 1040 56.76 -3.91 -8.46
C THR A 1040 56.01 -2.68 -7.96
N PRO A 1041 54.94 -2.84 -7.15
CA PRO A 1041 54.15 -1.73 -6.62
C PRO A 1041 54.83 -1.09 -5.39
N LEU A 1042 56.15 -0.86 -5.51
CA LEU A 1042 57.03 -0.45 -4.44
C LEU A 1042 58.21 0.34 -5.02
N ALA A 1043 58.53 1.45 -4.38
CA ALA A 1043 59.76 2.20 -4.60
C ALA A 1043 60.44 2.55 -3.27
N SER A 1044 61.77 2.70 -3.32
CA SER A 1044 62.57 3.15 -2.19
C SER A 1044 63.39 4.37 -2.58
N VAL A 1045 63.26 5.44 -1.81
CA VAL A 1045 63.95 6.72 -2.05
C VAL A 1045 64.71 7.18 -0.80
N ASP A 1046 65.69 8.06 -0.98
CA ASP A 1046 66.35 8.73 0.15
C ASP A 1046 65.33 9.52 0.96
N VAL A 1047 65.44 9.50 2.29
CA VAL A 1047 64.51 10.24 3.15
C VAL A 1047 64.75 11.74 2.95
N PRO A 1048 63.74 12.50 2.50
CA PRO A 1048 63.89 13.94 2.30
C PRO A 1048 63.73 14.69 3.63
N ASP A 1049 64.00 15.99 3.65
CA ASP A 1049 63.81 16.82 4.87
C ASP A 1049 62.36 16.77 5.38
N PRO A 1050 62.08 16.99 6.68
CA PRO A 1050 60.71 17.12 7.16
C PRO A 1050 59.91 18.19 6.40
N GLY A 1051 58.69 17.85 5.99
CA GLY A 1051 57.88 18.71 5.12
C GLY A 1051 56.63 18.01 4.60
N ILE A 1052 55.88 18.73 3.76
CA ILE A 1052 54.73 18.19 3.03
C ILE A 1052 55.22 17.69 1.66
N TYR A 1053 54.70 16.54 1.26
CA TYR A 1053 55.05 15.87 0.03
C TYR A 1053 53.81 15.33 -0.67
N TYR A 1054 53.92 15.24 -1.99
CA TYR A 1054 52.86 14.74 -2.86
C TYR A 1054 53.43 13.59 -3.70
N LEU A 1055 52.73 12.46 -3.67
CA LEU A 1055 53.07 11.27 -4.44
C LEU A 1055 52.02 11.05 -5.52
N LYS A 1056 52.46 10.98 -6.77
CA LYS A 1056 51.64 10.51 -7.88
C LYS A 1056 52.09 9.15 -8.35
N VAL A 1057 51.15 8.23 -8.51
CA VAL A 1057 51.38 6.90 -9.07
C VAL A 1057 50.38 6.63 -10.19
N ARG A 1058 50.89 6.12 -11.31
CA ARG A 1058 50.13 5.74 -12.50
C ARG A 1058 50.47 4.31 -12.90
N ALA A 1059 49.45 3.53 -13.24
CA ALA A 1059 49.61 2.22 -13.86
C ALA A 1059 49.46 2.31 -15.38
N THR A 1060 50.23 1.49 -16.10
CA THR A 1060 50.19 1.34 -17.55
C THR A 1060 50.19 -0.15 -17.90
N ASN A 1061 49.21 -0.61 -18.69
CA ASN A 1061 49.22 -1.99 -19.18
C ASN A 1061 50.04 -2.13 -20.48
N ALA A 1062 50.31 -3.37 -20.90
CA ALA A 1062 51.11 -3.66 -22.10
C ALA A 1062 50.52 -3.06 -23.40
N SER A 1063 49.20 -2.89 -23.47
CA SER A 1063 48.49 -2.21 -24.56
C SER A 1063 48.63 -0.67 -24.54
N GLY A 1064 49.25 -0.10 -23.51
CA GLY A 1064 49.54 1.33 -23.39
C GLY A 1064 48.41 2.17 -22.79
N TYR A 1065 47.35 1.54 -22.26
CA TYR A 1065 46.31 2.22 -21.52
C TYR A 1065 46.78 2.53 -20.10
N THR A 1066 46.41 3.70 -19.59
CA THR A 1066 46.91 4.19 -18.30
C THR A 1066 45.78 4.55 -17.36
N THR A 1067 46.03 4.44 -16.06
CA THR A 1067 45.10 4.93 -15.03
C THR A 1067 45.86 5.45 -13.82
N ASP A 1068 45.40 6.60 -13.31
CA ASP A 1068 45.90 7.18 -12.07
C ASP A 1068 45.33 6.41 -10.85
N CYS A 1069 46.05 6.41 -9.73
CA CYS A 1069 45.52 5.89 -8.46
C CYS A 1069 44.23 6.63 -8.02
N PHE A 1070 43.42 5.98 -7.17
CA PHE A 1070 42.19 6.55 -6.62
C PHE A 1070 42.44 7.81 -5.78
N ASP A 1071 43.65 7.98 -5.25
CA ASP A 1071 44.02 9.13 -4.45
C ASP A 1071 43.93 10.42 -5.26
N TYR A 1072 43.44 11.48 -4.62
CA TYR A 1072 43.36 12.80 -5.21
C TYR A 1072 43.61 13.86 -4.15
N PHE A 1073 44.03 15.03 -4.61
CA PHE A 1073 44.16 16.22 -3.78
C PHE A 1073 43.14 17.25 -4.23
N SER A 1074 42.25 17.66 -3.31
CA SER A 1074 41.24 18.69 -3.57
C SER A 1074 41.89 20.07 -3.64
N ILE A 1075 41.43 20.88 -4.60
CA ILE A 1075 41.86 22.25 -4.82
C ILE A 1075 40.58 23.08 -4.89
N ASP A 1076 40.33 23.91 -3.87
CA ASP A 1076 39.04 24.58 -3.62
C ASP A 1076 38.39 25.21 -4.86
N ASP A 1077 39.18 25.93 -5.68
CA ASP A 1077 38.67 26.66 -6.84
C ASP A 1077 38.78 25.90 -8.18
N TYR A 1078 39.41 24.71 -8.21
CA TYR A 1078 39.79 24.03 -9.46
C TYR A 1078 39.44 22.53 -9.50
N GLY A 1079 38.89 21.94 -8.43
CA GLY A 1079 38.43 20.55 -8.37
C GLY A 1079 39.48 19.60 -7.81
N LYS A 1080 39.82 18.53 -8.52
CA LYS A 1080 40.71 17.45 -8.07
C LYS A 1080 41.97 17.33 -8.90
N LYS A 1081 43.11 17.23 -8.20
CA LYS A 1081 44.35 16.69 -8.78
C LYS A 1081 44.34 15.16 -8.66
N TYR A 1082 43.97 14.46 -9.73
CA TYR A 1082 43.90 13.00 -9.73
C TYR A 1082 45.27 12.32 -9.67
N GLY A 1083 45.27 11.18 -8.99
CA GLY A 1083 46.44 10.37 -8.72
C GLY A 1083 47.43 11.09 -7.82
N CYS A 1084 46.95 11.88 -6.85
CA CYS A 1084 47.80 12.70 -5.99
C CYS A 1084 47.54 12.37 -4.53
N TYR A 1085 48.53 11.78 -3.86
CA TYR A 1085 48.49 11.43 -2.44
C TYR A 1085 49.36 12.39 -1.63
N GLY A 1086 48.73 13.18 -0.75
CA GLY A 1086 49.40 14.12 0.15
C GLY A 1086 49.81 13.48 1.48
N PHE A 1087 51.06 13.68 1.90
CA PHE A 1087 51.53 13.25 3.22
C PHE A 1087 52.53 14.22 3.83
N LYS A 1088 52.64 14.19 5.16
CA LYS A 1088 53.58 15.00 5.93
C LYS A 1088 54.63 14.12 6.58
N LEU A 1089 55.91 14.42 6.31
CA LEU A 1089 57.04 13.84 7.02
C LEU A 1089 57.41 14.75 8.22
N ASN A 1090 57.27 14.22 9.42
CA ASN A 1090 57.54 14.96 10.65
C ASN A 1090 59.03 14.95 11.01
N THR A 1091 59.44 15.85 11.90
CA THR A 1091 60.82 15.95 12.39
C THR A 1091 61.29 14.72 13.16
N ASP A 1092 60.37 13.90 13.66
CA ASP A 1092 60.66 12.63 14.33
C ASP A 1092 60.63 11.43 13.36
N MET A 1093 60.55 11.69 12.05
CA MET A 1093 60.48 10.70 10.97
C MET A 1093 59.19 9.87 10.96
N SER A 1094 58.15 10.27 11.71
CA SER A 1094 56.79 9.77 11.50
C SER A 1094 56.16 10.39 10.25
N VAL A 1095 55.21 9.67 9.64
CA VAL A 1095 54.49 10.09 8.44
C VAL A 1095 53.00 10.13 8.78
N ASP A 1096 52.37 11.28 8.53
CA ASP A 1096 50.93 11.49 8.69
C ASP A 1096 50.29 11.78 7.33
N ILE A 1097 49.02 11.42 7.16
CA ILE A 1097 48.24 11.83 5.99
C ILE A 1097 48.08 13.35 6.02
N TYR A 1098 48.24 14.00 4.87
CA TYR A 1098 48.06 15.44 4.74
C TYR A 1098 46.85 15.75 3.85
N TYR A 1099 45.94 16.54 4.41
CA TYR A 1099 44.85 17.19 3.70
C TYR A 1099 45.04 18.71 3.89
N GLU A 1100 44.78 19.50 2.85
CA GLU A 1100 44.73 20.96 2.99
C GLU A 1100 43.42 21.31 3.73
N GLU A 1101 43.51 22.20 4.73
CA GLU A 1101 42.36 22.64 5.56
C GLU A 1101 41.49 23.68 4.87
#